data_AF-A0A946K378-F1
#
_entry.id   AF-A0A946K378-F1
#
_cell.length_a   1.000
_cell.length_b   1.000
_cell.length_c   1.000
_cell.angle_alpha   90.00
_cell.angle_beta   90.00
_cell.angle_gamma   90.00
#
_symmetry.space_group_name_H-M   'P 1'
#
loop_
_entity.id
_entity.type
_entity.pdbx_description
1 polymer ?
#
loop_
_entity_poly.entity_id
_entity_poly.type
_entity_poly.pdbx_seq_one_letter_code
_entity_poly.pdbx_strand_id
1 'polypeptide(L)'
;MTRGFLIWLLLYLTACGGGGSSAIDSEQQSVSTPDNSNGLDSCSPDCFLSKSDVEQVIGQAVSEAAARNVDATIAIVDRVGNVLGVYQMSGSEPFVTITSTAELGGPVVGGLENLNFIPATLAAVSKAITGAYLSTTGNAFTTRTASQIVQENFNPGERDVPSGPLFGVQFSQLPCSDFSTRFTSGLGPGPRRAPLGLSADPGGMPLYLDGMAVGGVGVIADGIYGLDKNIGDFDNDLDEIIATAATVGYAAPLDIRADQITIVGKTARFSDSFVEDLVSTPSDFTSLAELEASGAGSLVAVPGYYAGSSTIEGTIFGTSPSGIRPADAGIFSDSSGESLDAFVFVDGSDINRFPATDASDAPGDAAENRLTQLDVQTIINEALGIANQSRAQIRVPVGSQARVTVSVVDTNGTILGMARTRDGPVFGSDVSLQKARTATFFSGTGRQGSVAPADFLRSVPEPLYLAPLAEPVDLNQLTTLANPAPSFSGYVSALQLFLGLPEALESFGTVVAFSDRSGGNLSRPNYPDGPDNGPPGPLSKPAGEWSIFSTGLQLDLVYNAIINHVAFVLGAAPDVPQNCVGNTGFAASNAFTTINMKVNLANGIQIFPGSVPIFRGDVLIGGVGVSGDGVDQDDMIAFLGIHKAGVRLGSKEGIPALGNAPLELRADRLEIPGQASRLRYVNCPQVPFIDSDETEVCSDL
;
A
#
# COMPACT_ATOMS: atom_id res chain seq x y z
N MET A 1 -65.99 52.36 5.27
CA MET A 1 -65.83 51.07 4.57
C MET A 1 -64.40 51.06 4.06
N THR A 2 -63.42 50.28 4.52
CA THR A 2 -63.35 49.16 5.47
C THR A 2 -61.91 49.22 6.02
N ARG A 3 -61.74 49.06 7.33
CA ARG A 3 -60.45 49.16 8.06
C ARG A 3 -59.63 47.89 7.87
N GLY A 4 -58.31 48.03 7.67
CA GLY A 4 -57.33 46.95 7.85
C GLY A 4 -56.30 47.38 8.90
N PHE A 5 -56.35 46.76 10.08
CA PHE A 5 -55.46 47.02 11.21
C PHE A 5 -54.36 45.96 11.22
N LEU A 6 -53.09 46.39 11.20
CA LEU A 6 -51.93 45.55 11.49
C LEU A 6 -51.94 45.18 12.98
N ILE A 7 -51.73 43.89 13.28
CA ILE A 7 -51.32 43.42 14.61
C ILE A 7 -50.00 42.66 14.43
N TRP A 8 -48.97 43.18 15.09
CA TRP A 8 -47.72 42.49 15.38
C TRP A 8 -47.96 41.36 16.38
N LEU A 9 -47.43 40.16 16.12
CA LEU A 9 -47.30 39.10 17.10
C LEU A 9 -45.84 38.64 17.17
N LEU A 10 -45.16 39.03 18.24
CA LEU A 10 -43.89 38.47 18.69
C LEU A 10 -44.17 37.09 19.30
N LEU A 11 -43.60 36.04 18.70
CA LEU A 11 -43.53 34.70 19.29
C LEU A 11 -42.10 34.42 19.72
N TYR A 12 -41.91 34.37 21.03
CA TYR A 12 -40.75 33.75 21.69
C TYR A 12 -40.71 32.27 21.31
N LEU A 13 -39.65 31.85 20.62
CA LEU A 13 -39.22 30.45 20.60
C LEU A 13 -38.04 30.32 21.57
N THR A 14 -38.36 29.87 22.78
CA THR A 14 -37.39 29.28 23.69
C THR A 14 -36.89 27.98 23.06
N ALA A 15 -35.68 27.99 22.52
CA ALA A 15 -34.97 26.76 22.19
C ALA A 15 -34.67 26.01 23.49
N CYS A 16 -35.19 24.79 23.61
CA CYS A 16 -34.73 23.84 24.61
C CYS A 16 -33.26 23.53 24.34
N GLY A 17 -32.37 24.09 25.15
CA GLY A 17 -31.03 23.57 25.32
C GLY A 17 -31.11 22.23 26.06
N GLY A 18 -30.97 21.13 25.32
CA GLY A 18 -30.63 19.82 25.86
C GLY A 18 -29.13 19.63 25.67
N GLY A 19 -28.39 19.54 26.79
CA GLY A 19 -26.95 19.30 26.79
C GLY A 19 -26.63 17.84 26.49
N GLY A 20 -26.53 17.49 25.21
CA GLY A 20 -25.73 16.36 24.75
C GLY A 20 -24.38 16.90 24.30
N SER A 21 -23.29 16.26 24.72
CA SER A 21 -21.98 16.44 24.07
C SER A 21 -22.15 16.17 22.58
N SER A 22 -21.58 17.01 21.72
CA SER A 22 -21.61 16.75 20.28
C SER A 22 -20.73 15.55 19.93
N ALA A 23 -21.01 14.84 18.83
CA ALA A 23 -20.16 13.77 18.30
C ALA A 23 -18.69 14.20 18.16
N ILE A 24 -18.46 15.48 17.84
CA ILE A 24 -17.12 16.06 17.76
C ILE A 24 -16.45 16.10 19.14
N ASP A 25 -17.20 16.38 20.21
CA ASP A 25 -16.65 16.42 21.57
C ASP A 25 -16.23 15.02 22.04
N SER A 26 -16.98 13.97 21.70
CA SER A 26 -16.62 12.59 22.05
C SER A 26 -15.40 12.11 21.26
N GLU A 27 -15.34 12.43 19.97
CA GLU A 27 -14.15 12.19 19.14
C GLU A 27 -12.93 12.97 19.64
N GLN A 28 -13.11 14.22 20.09
CA GLN A 28 -12.00 15.02 20.61
C GLN A 28 -11.50 14.47 21.96
N GLN A 29 -12.38 13.87 22.77
CA GLN A 29 -12.00 13.21 24.02
C GLN A 29 -11.30 11.87 23.81
N SER A 30 -11.48 11.21 22.66
CA SER A 30 -10.80 9.96 22.33
C SER A 30 -9.37 10.18 21.83
N VAL A 31 -9.03 11.39 21.37
CA VAL A 31 -7.66 11.75 21.02
C VAL A 31 -6.78 11.78 22.28
N SER A 32 -5.63 11.12 22.20
CA SER A 32 -4.65 11.13 23.28
C SER A 32 -4.10 12.53 23.53
N THR A 33 -4.27 13.06 24.74
CA THR A 33 -3.43 14.12 25.32
C THR A 33 -2.77 13.53 26.56
N PRO A 34 -1.53 13.02 26.49
CA PRO A 34 -0.99 12.24 27.59
C PRO A 34 -0.92 13.07 28.88
N ASP A 35 -1.52 12.56 29.95
CA ASP A 35 -1.01 12.74 31.32
C ASP A 35 -0.52 11.35 31.72
N ASN A 36 0.72 11.00 31.32
CA ASN A 36 1.26 9.67 31.50
C ASN A 36 2.20 9.58 32.72
N SER A 37 2.14 8.41 33.35
CA SER A 37 2.72 7.93 34.62
C SER A 37 4.22 8.14 34.89
N ASN A 38 4.93 8.88 34.03
CA ASN A 38 6.36 9.21 34.15
C ASN A 38 6.64 10.70 34.43
N GLY A 39 5.61 11.55 34.56
CA GLY A 39 5.77 12.96 34.96
C GLY A 39 6.41 13.87 33.90
N LEU A 40 6.26 13.53 32.61
CA LEU A 40 6.62 14.38 31.48
C LEU A 40 5.35 14.84 30.75
N ASP A 41 5.33 16.10 30.31
CA ASP A 41 4.17 16.73 29.66
C ASP A 41 3.92 16.26 28.20
N SER A 42 4.84 15.48 27.60
CA SER A 42 4.80 15.04 26.19
C SER A 42 5.75 13.85 25.96
N CYS A 43 5.38 12.91 25.07
CA CYS A 43 6.29 11.84 24.61
C CYS A 43 6.97 12.16 23.28
N SER A 44 6.53 13.20 22.58
CA SER A 44 7.05 13.56 21.26
C SER A 44 8.51 14.01 21.34
N PRO A 45 9.39 13.58 20.42
CA PRO A 45 9.11 12.76 19.23
C PRO A 45 9.23 11.24 19.46
N ASP A 46 9.54 10.81 20.68
CA ASP A 46 9.98 9.45 21.03
C ASP A 46 8.81 8.53 21.47
N CYS A 47 7.60 8.77 20.97
CA CYS A 47 6.41 8.01 21.34
C CYS A 47 6.46 6.56 20.82
N PHE A 48 5.98 5.62 21.63
CA PHE A 48 5.81 4.20 21.30
C PHE A 48 4.70 3.59 22.16
N LEU A 49 4.14 2.45 21.74
CA LEU A 49 3.17 1.70 22.55
C LEU A 49 3.90 0.87 23.62
N SER A 50 3.65 1.15 24.89
CA SER A 50 4.09 0.29 26.00
C SER A 50 3.25 -0.99 26.06
N LYS A 51 3.68 -1.97 26.87
CA LYS A 51 2.89 -3.20 27.07
C LYS A 51 1.50 -2.92 27.65
N SER A 52 1.39 -1.98 28.59
CA SER A 52 0.10 -1.60 29.16
C SER A 52 -0.81 -0.96 28.12
N ASP A 53 -0.25 -0.19 27.18
CA ASP A 53 -1.04 0.42 26.11
C ASP A 53 -1.61 -0.66 25.19
N VAL A 54 -0.79 -1.66 24.83
CA VAL A 54 -1.24 -2.80 24.02
C VAL A 54 -2.34 -3.59 24.72
N GLU A 55 -2.20 -3.85 26.03
CA GLU A 55 -3.22 -4.54 26.83
C GLU A 55 -4.51 -3.72 26.95
N GLN A 56 -4.41 -2.40 27.07
CA GLN A 56 -5.56 -1.51 27.12
C GLN A 56 -6.33 -1.50 25.79
N VAL A 57 -5.62 -1.36 24.66
CA VAL A 57 -6.23 -1.40 23.31
C VAL A 57 -6.97 -2.73 23.09
N ILE A 58 -6.37 -3.86 23.49
CA ILE A 58 -7.05 -5.18 23.46
C ILE A 58 -8.29 -5.17 24.37
N GLY A 59 -8.14 -4.72 25.62
CA GLY A 59 -9.21 -4.72 26.61
C GLY A 59 -10.42 -3.88 26.20
N GLN A 60 -10.20 -2.73 25.56
CA GLN A 60 -11.26 -1.87 25.03
C GLN A 60 -12.01 -2.55 23.88
N ALA A 61 -11.28 -3.12 22.92
CA ALA A 61 -11.88 -3.84 21.79
C ALA A 61 -12.73 -5.03 22.27
N VAL A 62 -12.21 -5.83 23.20
CA VAL A 62 -12.92 -7.00 23.74
C VAL A 62 -14.16 -6.59 24.54
N SER A 63 -14.08 -5.51 25.33
CA SER A 63 -15.24 -4.96 26.04
C SER A 63 -16.37 -4.54 25.09
N GLU A 64 -16.03 -3.86 23.99
CA GLU A 64 -17.04 -3.45 22.99
C GLU A 64 -17.65 -4.66 22.27
N ALA A 65 -16.82 -5.61 21.86
CA ALA A 65 -17.28 -6.86 21.22
C ALA A 65 -18.24 -7.63 22.14
N ALA A 66 -17.86 -7.79 23.42
CA ALA A 66 -18.70 -8.46 24.42
C ALA A 66 -20.02 -7.70 24.67
N ALA A 67 -19.98 -6.36 24.75
CA ALA A 67 -21.17 -5.52 24.89
C ALA A 67 -22.14 -5.68 23.71
N ARG A 68 -21.62 -5.94 22.52
CA ARG A 68 -22.39 -6.23 21.29
C ARG A 68 -22.80 -7.69 21.14
N ASN A 69 -22.38 -8.58 22.05
CA ASN A 69 -22.59 -10.02 21.96
C ASN A 69 -22.00 -10.65 20.69
N VAL A 70 -20.80 -10.21 20.31
CA VAL A 70 -20.01 -10.79 19.21
C VAL A 70 -18.61 -11.14 19.70
N ASP A 71 -17.96 -12.06 19.01
CA ASP A 71 -16.58 -12.48 19.30
C ASP A 71 -15.65 -12.00 18.19
N ALA A 72 -14.47 -11.51 18.55
CA ALA A 72 -13.54 -10.91 17.60
C ALA A 72 -12.11 -11.46 17.73
N THR A 73 -11.36 -11.35 16.63
CA THR A 73 -9.90 -11.46 16.57
C THR A 73 -9.31 -10.07 16.42
N ILE A 74 -8.41 -9.68 17.33
CA ILE A 74 -7.82 -8.34 17.42
C ILE A 74 -6.30 -8.44 17.28
N ALA A 75 -5.71 -7.63 16.40
CA ALA A 75 -4.27 -7.54 16.22
C ALA A 75 -3.78 -6.10 16.41
N ILE A 76 -2.64 -5.94 17.10
CA ILE A 76 -2.00 -4.65 17.35
C ILE A 76 -0.58 -4.71 16.81
N VAL A 77 -0.18 -3.66 16.09
CA VAL A 77 1.17 -3.51 15.54
C VAL A 77 1.79 -2.17 15.91
N ASP A 78 3.11 -2.11 15.98
CA ASP A 78 3.84 -0.84 16.06
C ASP A 78 3.93 -0.14 14.69
N ARG A 79 4.52 1.05 14.68
CA ARG A 79 4.66 1.92 13.51
C ARG A 79 5.35 1.26 12.30
N VAL A 80 6.20 0.26 12.53
CA VAL A 80 6.96 -0.46 11.50
C VAL A 80 6.51 -1.91 11.35
N GLY A 81 5.33 -2.24 11.89
CA GLY A 81 4.60 -3.49 11.66
C GLY A 81 5.03 -4.66 12.54
N ASN A 82 5.81 -4.44 13.61
CA ASN A 82 6.02 -5.50 14.61
C ASN A 82 4.68 -5.81 15.27
N VAL A 83 4.26 -7.08 15.24
CA VAL A 83 3.02 -7.51 15.90
C VAL A 83 3.25 -7.58 17.40
N LEU A 84 2.54 -6.74 18.14
CA LEU A 84 2.69 -6.53 19.58
C LEU A 84 1.76 -7.43 20.40
N GLY A 85 0.62 -7.80 19.80
CA GLY A 85 -0.35 -8.71 20.39
C GLY A 85 -1.37 -9.15 19.34
N VAL A 86 -1.79 -10.41 19.41
CA VAL A 86 -2.97 -10.92 18.69
C VAL A 86 -3.81 -11.66 19.72
N TYR A 87 -5.03 -11.17 19.94
CA TYR A 87 -5.98 -11.74 20.88
C TYR A 87 -7.17 -12.30 20.13
N GLN A 88 -7.57 -13.52 20.47
CA GLN A 88 -8.73 -14.18 19.87
C GLN A 88 -9.75 -14.51 20.97
N MET A 89 -10.97 -13.97 20.84
CA MET A 89 -12.06 -14.25 21.77
C MET A 89 -12.55 -15.69 21.64
N SER A 90 -13.01 -16.26 22.76
CA SER A 90 -13.56 -17.61 22.82
C SER A 90 -14.88 -17.68 22.07
N GLY A 91 -14.85 -18.20 20.84
CA GLY A 91 -16.04 -18.32 19.98
C GLY A 91 -15.93 -17.61 18.64
N SER A 92 -14.91 -16.76 18.46
CA SER A 92 -14.67 -16.09 17.18
C SER A 92 -14.37 -17.10 16.07
N GLU A 93 -14.85 -16.82 14.86
CA GLU A 93 -14.56 -17.64 13.68
C GLU A 93 -13.04 -17.70 13.40
N PRO A 94 -12.47 -18.90 13.16
CA PRO A 94 -11.04 -19.04 12.90
C PRO A 94 -10.64 -18.61 11.49
N PHE A 95 -11.60 -18.56 10.57
CA PHE A 95 -11.40 -18.22 9.17
C PHE A 95 -12.27 -17.04 8.75
N VAL A 96 -11.81 -16.34 7.71
CA VAL A 96 -12.56 -15.33 6.99
C VAL A 96 -12.76 -15.76 5.54
N THR A 97 -13.81 -15.21 4.93
CA THR A 97 -14.02 -15.26 3.48
C THR A 97 -13.53 -13.98 2.83
N ILE A 98 -12.56 -14.09 1.92
CA ILE A 98 -12.21 -12.96 1.05
C ILE A 98 -13.33 -12.78 0.02
N THR A 99 -13.92 -11.59 -0.05
CA THR A 99 -14.98 -11.31 -1.03
C THR A 99 -15.08 -9.84 -1.39
N SER A 100 -15.25 -9.52 -2.67
CA SER A 100 -15.62 -8.16 -3.09
C SER A 100 -17.13 -7.93 -3.22
N THR A 101 -17.96 -8.93 -2.90
CA THR A 101 -19.42 -8.82 -2.90
C THR A 101 -19.97 -9.15 -1.52
N ALA A 102 -20.64 -8.18 -0.88
CA ALA A 102 -21.29 -8.36 0.42
C ALA A 102 -22.38 -9.45 0.38
N GLU A 103 -22.96 -9.72 -0.80
CA GLU A 103 -23.79 -10.91 -1.02
C GLU A 103 -22.89 -12.10 -1.42
N LEU A 104 -22.74 -13.06 -0.53
CA LEU A 104 -22.16 -14.38 -0.84
C LEU A 104 -22.88 -14.96 -2.08
N GLY A 105 -22.19 -15.00 -3.24
CA GLY A 105 -22.72 -15.57 -4.48
C GLY A 105 -22.81 -14.67 -5.72
N GLY A 106 -22.31 -13.43 -5.69
CA GLY A 106 -22.02 -12.65 -6.92
C GLY A 106 -20.85 -13.25 -7.73
N PRO A 107 -20.84 -13.17 -9.08
CA PRO A 107 -20.19 -14.18 -9.93
C PRO A 107 -18.70 -13.92 -10.20
N VAL A 108 -17.94 -13.28 -9.29
CA VAL A 108 -16.49 -13.16 -9.48
C VAL A 108 -15.85 -14.51 -9.14
N VAL A 109 -15.25 -15.14 -10.15
CA VAL A 109 -14.58 -16.43 -10.00
C VAL A 109 -13.09 -16.26 -10.29
N GLY A 110 -12.24 -16.83 -9.44
CA GLY A 110 -10.79 -16.78 -9.58
C GLY A 110 -10.13 -15.73 -8.68
N GLY A 111 -8.80 -15.65 -8.76
CA GLY A 111 -8.02 -14.82 -7.84
C GLY A 111 -8.19 -15.28 -6.40
N LEU A 112 -8.25 -14.32 -5.47
CA LEU A 112 -8.49 -14.58 -4.04
C LEU A 112 -9.98 -14.59 -3.66
N GLU A 113 -10.89 -14.39 -4.62
CA GLU A 113 -12.33 -14.30 -4.34
C GLU A 113 -12.91 -15.62 -3.81
N ASN A 114 -13.80 -15.49 -2.83
CA ASN A 114 -14.52 -16.57 -2.15
C ASN A 114 -13.65 -17.57 -1.36
N LEU A 115 -12.35 -17.31 -1.16
CA LEU A 115 -11.53 -18.18 -0.32
C LEU A 115 -11.95 -18.05 1.15
N ASN A 116 -12.62 -19.07 1.69
CA ASN A 116 -13.23 -19.11 3.03
C ASN A 116 -12.40 -19.83 4.10
N PHE A 117 -11.11 -20.05 3.85
CA PHE A 117 -10.20 -20.75 4.74
C PHE A 117 -9.00 -19.88 5.15
N ILE A 118 -9.10 -18.56 4.97
CA ILE A 118 -8.04 -17.62 5.29
C ILE A 118 -8.08 -17.37 6.79
N PRO A 119 -6.99 -17.59 7.57
CA PRO A 119 -7.02 -17.40 9.01
C PRO A 119 -7.39 -15.95 9.39
N ALA A 120 -8.36 -15.79 10.30
CA ALA A 120 -8.80 -14.48 10.80
C ALA A 120 -7.65 -13.66 11.40
N THR A 121 -6.64 -14.33 11.97
CA THR A 121 -5.42 -13.70 12.49
C THR A 121 -4.59 -13.02 11.41
N LEU A 122 -4.54 -13.56 10.18
CA LEU A 122 -3.82 -12.92 9.07
C LEU A 122 -4.56 -11.69 8.55
N ALA A 123 -5.89 -11.77 8.51
CA ALA A 123 -6.75 -10.66 8.15
C ALA A 123 -6.64 -9.50 9.16
N ALA A 124 -6.76 -9.79 10.47
CA ALA A 124 -6.58 -8.80 11.53
C ALA A 124 -5.20 -8.14 11.50
N VAL A 125 -4.12 -8.91 11.32
CA VAL A 125 -2.75 -8.34 11.20
C VAL A 125 -2.62 -7.47 9.95
N SER A 126 -3.21 -7.87 8.81
CA SER A 126 -3.17 -7.08 7.57
C SER A 126 -3.94 -5.75 7.72
N LYS A 127 -5.09 -5.76 8.40
CA LYS A 127 -5.84 -4.54 8.77
C LYS A 127 -5.02 -3.62 9.69
N ALA A 128 -4.39 -4.17 10.73
CA ALA A 128 -3.57 -3.41 11.67
C ALA A 128 -2.37 -2.73 10.99
N ILE A 129 -1.65 -3.48 10.15
CA ILE A 129 -0.53 -2.95 9.36
C ILE A 129 -1.01 -1.85 8.41
N THR A 130 -2.18 -2.02 7.79
CA THR A 130 -2.74 -1.01 6.88
C THR A 130 -2.98 0.32 7.60
N GLY A 131 -3.62 0.28 8.78
CA GLY A 131 -3.79 1.47 9.62
C GLY A 131 -2.45 2.12 9.99
N ALA A 132 -1.47 1.33 10.43
CA ALA A 132 -0.14 1.82 10.81
C ALA A 132 0.64 2.42 9.63
N TYR A 133 0.54 1.83 8.43
CA TYR A 133 1.43 2.17 7.31
C TYR A 133 0.92 3.30 6.42
N LEU A 134 -0.39 3.46 6.27
CA LEU A 134 -0.99 4.54 5.48
C LEU A 134 -0.95 5.91 6.19
N SER A 135 -0.88 5.88 7.53
CA SER A 135 -0.92 7.06 8.38
C SER A 135 0.47 7.64 8.66
N THR A 136 0.50 8.95 8.94
CA THR A 136 1.69 9.77 9.25
C THR A 136 1.33 10.84 10.27
N THR A 137 2.28 11.72 10.62
CA THR A 137 1.96 12.89 11.47
C THR A 137 1.19 14.00 10.73
N GLY A 138 1.06 13.91 9.41
CA GLY A 138 0.34 14.89 8.59
C GLY A 138 -0.94 14.35 7.95
N ASN A 139 -1.23 13.06 8.10
CA ASN A 139 -2.45 12.43 7.60
C ASN A 139 -2.79 11.16 8.39
N ALA A 140 -4.07 10.90 8.63
CA ALA A 140 -4.56 9.69 9.24
C ALA A 140 -5.57 9.01 8.33
N PHE A 141 -5.21 7.84 7.82
CA PHE A 141 -6.02 7.02 6.93
C PHE A 141 -6.27 5.65 7.57
N THR A 142 -7.48 5.14 7.39
CA THR A 142 -7.91 3.82 7.86
C THR A 142 -8.03 2.86 6.67
N THR A 143 -8.35 1.61 6.99
CA THR A 143 -8.82 0.65 5.99
C THR A 143 -10.10 1.07 5.27
N ARG A 144 -11.00 1.85 5.89
CA ARG A 144 -12.15 2.45 5.18
C ARG A 144 -11.71 3.49 4.16
N THR A 145 -10.74 4.33 4.50
CA THR A 145 -10.11 5.23 3.53
C THR A 145 -9.51 4.45 2.37
N ALA A 146 -8.77 3.37 2.68
CA ALA A 146 -8.20 2.47 1.68
C ALA A 146 -9.30 1.88 0.78
N SER A 147 -10.40 1.40 1.37
CA SER A 147 -11.58 0.85 0.69
C SER A 147 -12.07 1.75 -0.43
N GLN A 148 -12.16 3.06 -0.18
CA GLN A 148 -12.64 4.03 -1.16
C GLN A 148 -11.63 4.31 -2.29
N ILE A 149 -10.34 4.42 -1.96
CA ILE A 149 -9.31 4.92 -2.90
C ILE A 149 -8.66 3.84 -3.79
N VAL A 150 -9.09 2.58 -3.66
CA VAL A 150 -8.57 1.43 -4.43
C VAL A 150 -9.52 0.91 -5.50
N GLN A 151 -10.72 1.48 -5.60
CA GLN A 151 -11.78 0.98 -6.48
C GLN A 151 -11.61 1.40 -7.93
N GLU A 152 -12.31 0.69 -8.82
CA GLU A 152 -12.33 0.93 -10.26
C GLU A 152 -12.76 2.34 -10.66
N ASN A 153 -13.59 2.98 -9.83
CA ASN A 153 -14.09 4.34 -10.01
C ASN A 153 -13.95 5.12 -8.68
N PHE A 154 -13.55 6.39 -8.76
CA PHE A 154 -13.44 7.27 -7.59
C PHE A 154 -14.37 8.48 -7.73
N ASN A 155 -15.51 8.53 -7.01
CA ASN A 155 -15.89 7.65 -5.91
C ASN A 155 -16.56 6.34 -6.37
N PRO A 156 -16.57 5.32 -5.50
CA PRO A 156 -17.37 4.11 -5.70
C PRO A 156 -18.82 4.43 -6.05
N GLY A 157 -19.39 3.72 -7.01
CA GLY A 157 -20.76 3.92 -7.50
C GLY A 157 -20.93 5.07 -8.51
N GLU A 158 -19.95 5.95 -8.67
CA GLU A 158 -19.92 6.88 -9.80
C GLU A 158 -19.57 6.15 -11.10
N ARG A 159 -19.92 6.79 -12.22
CA ARG A 159 -19.76 6.26 -13.59
C ARG A 159 -18.94 7.22 -14.42
N ASP A 160 -18.17 6.70 -15.37
CA ASP A 160 -17.36 7.48 -16.30
C ASP A 160 -16.34 8.40 -15.58
N VAL A 161 -15.78 7.94 -14.46
CA VAL A 161 -14.78 8.65 -13.65
C VAL A 161 -13.54 7.79 -13.44
N PRO A 162 -12.34 8.38 -13.34
CA PRO A 162 -11.10 7.62 -13.14
C PRO A 162 -11.14 6.75 -11.88
N SER A 163 -10.34 5.70 -11.87
CA SER A 163 -10.15 4.85 -10.70
C SER A 163 -9.58 5.61 -9.51
N GLY A 164 -9.69 4.98 -8.33
CA GLY A 164 -9.01 5.45 -7.13
C GLY A 164 -7.49 5.57 -7.32
N PRO A 165 -6.84 6.55 -6.65
CA PRO A 165 -5.41 6.82 -6.84
C PRO A 165 -4.51 5.65 -6.45
N LEU A 166 -4.95 4.76 -5.55
CA LEU A 166 -4.17 3.60 -5.10
C LEU A 166 -4.76 2.27 -5.60
N PHE A 167 -5.46 2.29 -6.73
CA PHE A 167 -5.94 1.07 -7.39
C PHE A 167 -4.83 0.01 -7.51
N GLY A 168 -5.04 -1.16 -6.90
CA GLY A 168 -4.10 -2.28 -6.88
C GLY A 168 -3.09 -2.29 -5.73
N VAL A 169 -3.12 -1.32 -4.81
CA VAL A 169 -2.15 -1.25 -3.67
C VAL A 169 -2.26 -2.45 -2.71
N GLN A 170 -3.36 -3.20 -2.74
CA GLN A 170 -3.56 -4.41 -1.95
C GLN A 170 -2.42 -5.41 -2.17
N PHE A 171 -1.93 -5.53 -3.40
CA PHE A 171 -0.83 -6.44 -3.75
C PHE A 171 0.54 -5.80 -3.54
N SER A 172 0.71 -5.17 -2.38
CA SER A 172 1.96 -4.57 -1.91
C SER A 172 2.20 -4.91 -0.45
N GLN A 173 3.42 -4.68 0.06
CA GLN A 173 3.79 -5.11 1.42
C GLN A 173 3.62 -6.63 1.62
N LEU A 174 3.89 -7.40 0.57
CA LEU A 174 3.54 -8.82 0.48
C LEU A 174 4.35 -9.71 1.44
N PRO A 175 3.82 -10.89 1.81
CA PRO A 175 4.50 -11.79 2.74
C PRO A 175 5.82 -12.37 2.21
N CYS A 176 6.01 -12.29 0.89
CA CYS A 176 7.16 -12.75 0.12
C CYS A 176 8.11 -11.62 -0.29
N SER A 177 7.85 -10.36 0.08
CA SER A 177 8.69 -9.20 -0.25
C SER A 177 10.16 -9.45 0.13
N ASP A 178 11.07 -9.08 -0.78
CA ASP A 178 12.52 -9.11 -0.60
C ASP A 178 13.08 -7.87 0.11
N PHE A 179 12.25 -6.85 0.29
CA PHE A 179 12.55 -5.66 1.08
C PHE A 179 12.09 -5.81 2.54
N SER A 180 10.87 -6.31 2.74
CA SER A 180 10.27 -6.37 4.09
C SER A 180 10.96 -7.41 4.97
N THR A 181 11.20 -7.07 6.24
CA THR A 181 11.92 -7.96 7.16
C THR A 181 10.99 -9.04 7.73
N ARG A 182 11.57 -10.19 8.10
CA ARG A 182 10.85 -11.34 8.66
C ARG A 182 10.92 -11.35 10.17
N PHE A 183 9.83 -11.75 10.82
CA PHE A 183 9.85 -12.05 12.26
C PHE A 183 10.77 -13.24 12.51
N THR A 184 11.71 -13.06 13.43
CA THR A 184 12.62 -14.12 13.91
C THR A 184 12.31 -14.42 15.37
N SER A 185 12.39 -13.40 16.21
CA SER A 185 12.02 -13.43 17.63
C SER A 185 11.84 -12.00 18.13
N GLY A 186 10.78 -11.73 18.90
CA GLY A 186 10.55 -10.41 19.50
C GLY A 186 10.55 -9.26 18.49
N LEU A 187 11.02 -8.10 18.92
CA LEU A 187 11.13 -6.90 18.09
C LEU A 187 12.31 -6.98 17.13
N GLY A 188 12.22 -6.22 16.05
CA GLY A 188 13.33 -6.02 15.13
C GLY A 188 13.07 -4.90 14.14
N PRO A 189 14.11 -4.52 13.37
CA PRO A 189 14.00 -3.43 12.41
C PRO A 189 12.97 -3.78 11.32
N GLY A 190 12.06 -2.84 11.06
CA GLY A 190 11.08 -2.96 9.99
C GLY A 190 11.53 -2.31 8.68
N PRO A 191 10.60 -2.07 7.74
CA PRO A 191 9.18 -2.48 7.80
C PRO A 191 9.00 -4.00 7.81
N ARG A 192 8.01 -4.47 8.57
CA ARG A 192 7.54 -5.87 8.54
C ARG A 192 6.57 -6.08 7.38
N ARG A 193 6.56 -7.31 6.85
CA ARG A 193 5.63 -7.76 5.81
C ARG A 193 4.19 -7.79 6.33
N ALA A 194 3.20 -7.58 5.46
CA ALA A 194 1.79 -7.86 5.72
C ALA A 194 1.42 -9.27 5.21
N PRO A 195 0.62 -10.05 5.96
CA PRO A 195 0.27 -11.41 5.56
C PRO A 195 -0.50 -11.53 4.25
N LEU A 196 -1.46 -10.62 4.01
CA LEU A 196 -2.33 -10.63 2.84
C LEU A 196 -2.12 -9.39 1.94
N GLY A 197 -1.09 -8.61 2.21
CA GLY A 197 -0.91 -7.27 1.65
C GLY A 197 -1.72 -6.20 2.39
N LEU A 198 -1.98 -5.06 1.75
CA LEU A 198 -2.79 -4.00 2.35
C LEU A 198 -4.28 -4.30 2.24
N SER A 199 -5.03 -3.94 3.27
CA SER A 199 -6.46 -4.23 3.40
C SER A 199 -7.34 -3.08 2.91
N ALA A 200 -8.40 -3.43 2.20
CA ALA A 200 -9.51 -2.54 1.85
C ALA A 200 -10.73 -2.74 2.77
N ASP A 201 -10.61 -3.64 3.74
CA ASP A 201 -11.71 -4.11 4.56
C ASP A 201 -11.77 -3.31 5.87
N PRO A 202 -12.88 -2.62 6.19
CA PRO A 202 -13.01 -1.81 7.40
C PRO A 202 -12.62 -2.55 8.69
N GLY A 203 -12.15 -1.83 9.71
CA GLY A 203 -11.67 -2.44 10.97
C GLY A 203 -10.18 -2.36 11.22
N GLY A 204 -9.40 -1.80 10.31
CA GLY A 204 -8.02 -1.37 10.54
C GLY A 204 -7.91 0.15 10.78
N MET A 205 -7.44 0.54 11.96
CA MET A 205 -7.29 1.95 12.39
C MET A 205 -5.88 2.28 12.89
N PRO A 206 -5.37 3.50 12.64
CA PRO A 206 -4.09 3.94 13.18
C PRO A 206 -4.19 4.29 14.68
N LEU A 207 -3.09 4.09 15.40
CA LEU A 207 -2.95 4.47 16.81
C LEU A 207 -1.96 5.63 16.95
N TYR A 208 -2.32 6.61 17.77
CA TYR A 208 -1.56 7.85 18.00
C TYR A 208 -1.31 8.10 19.48
N LEU A 209 -0.14 8.67 19.78
CA LEU A 209 0.19 9.23 21.08
C LEU A 209 0.79 10.62 20.84
N ASP A 210 0.23 11.64 21.50
CA ASP A 210 0.74 13.02 21.38
C ASP A 210 0.86 13.51 19.92
N GLY A 211 -0.15 13.18 19.10
CA GLY A 211 -0.17 13.49 17.66
C GLY A 211 0.81 12.67 16.79
N MET A 212 1.63 11.79 17.38
CA MET A 212 2.56 10.93 16.67
C MET A 212 1.92 9.57 16.36
N ALA A 213 1.96 9.14 15.10
CA ALA A 213 1.53 7.79 14.73
C ALA A 213 2.49 6.75 15.33
N VAL A 214 1.98 5.85 16.18
CA VAL A 214 2.78 4.86 16.92
C VAL A 214 2.48 3.42 16.54
N GLY A 215 1.39 3.17 15.80
CA GLY A 215 1.00 1.82 15.43
C GLY A 215 -0.36 1.75 14.75
N GLY A 216 -0.97 0.57 14.81
CA GLY A 216 -2.30 0.33 14.28
C GLY A 216 -2.96 -0.86 14.95
N VAL A 217 -4.29 -0.86 14.95
CA VAL A 217 -5.16 -1.95 15.39
C VAL A 217 -5.94 -2.49 14.20
N GLY A 218 -6.19 -3.79 14.18
CA GLY A 218 -6.98 -4.47 13.16
C GLY A 218 -7.91 -5.48 13.81
N VAL A 219 -9.17 -5.49 13.40
CA VAL A 219 -10.23 -6.33 13.97
C VAL A 219 -10.90 -7.17 12.90
N ILE A 220 -11.26 -8.41 13.26
CA ILE A 220 -12.15 -9.30 12.53
C ILE A 220 -13.21 -9.84 13.49
N ALA A 221 -14.47 -9.58 13.23
CA ALA A 221 -15.62 -10.00 14.04
C ALA A 221 -16.77 -10.57 13.18
N ASP A 222 -16.83 -10.21 11.90
CA ASP A 222 -17.91 -10.64 10.99
C ASP A 222 -17.56 -11.86 10.10
N GLY A 223 -16.30 -12.27 10.07
CA GLY A 223 -15.83 -13.40 9.26
C GLY A 223 -15.58 -13.07 7.78
N ILE A 224 -15.53 -11.78 7.41
CA ILE A 224 -15.29 -11.32 6.05
C ILE A 224 -13.93 -10.61 5.96
N TYR A 225 -13.30 -10.71 4.79
CA TYR A 225 -12.19 -9.84 4.39
C TYR A 225 -12.54 -9.20 3.05
N GLY A 226 -13.22 -8.06 3.09
CA GLY A 226 -13.84 -7.45 1.93
C GLY A 226 -13.46 -5.99 1.66
N LEU A 227 -14.46 -5.23 1.24
CA LEU A 227 -14.41 -3.79 0.99
C LEU A 227 -15.84 -3.23 1.02
N ASP A 228 -15.95 -1.93 1.26
CA ASP A 228 -17.20 -1.19 1.10
C ASP A 228 -17.29 -0.62 -0.33
N LYS A 229 -18.28 -1.08 -1.10
CA LYS A 229 -18.55 -0.59 -2.47
C LYS A 229 -19.54 0.57 -2.51
N ASN A 230 -20.16 0.93 -1.39
CA ASN A 230 -21.21 1.93 -1.31
C ASN A 230 -20.84 3.05 -0.35
N ILE A 231 -20.25 4.12 -0.87
CA ILE A 231 -19.95 5.30 -0.03
C ILE A 231 -21.17 6.23 0.18
N GLY A 232 -22.35 5.83 -0.30
CA GLY A 232 -23.58 6.62 -0.25
C GLY A 232 -24.33 6.51 1.08
N ASP A 233 -24.00 5.52 1.90
CA ASP A 233 -24.51 5.31 3.25
C ASP A 233 -23.39 5.40 4.30
N PHE A 234 -23.78 5.19 5.55
CA PHE A 234 -22.92 4.92 6.70
C PHE A 234 -23.39 3.58 7.24
N ASP A 235 -22.55 2.55 7.14
CA ASP A 235 -22.86 1.23 7.64
C ASP A 235 -22.40 1.04 9.10
N ASN A 236 -22.94 0.01 9.75
CA ASN A 236 -22.55 -0.39 11.10
C ASN A 236 -21.71 -1.66 11.00
N ASP A 237 -20.52 -1.51 10.45
CA ASP A 237 -19.52 -2.56 10.31
C ASP A 237 -18.97 -2.98 11.69
N LEU A 238 -19.06 -4.28 12.01
CA LEU A 238 -18.67 -4.79 13.33
C LEU A 238 -17.17 -4.70 13.57
N ASP A 239 -16.36 -4.88 12.53
CA ASP A 239 -14.91 -4.82 12.63
C ASP A 239 -14.47 -3.38 12.91
N GLU A 240 -15.08 -2.43 12.20
CA GLU A 240 -14.81 -1.01 12.34
C GLU A 240 -15.24 -0.43 13.69
N ILE A 241 -16.44 -0.75 14.18
CA ILE A 241 -16.92 -0.18 15.44
C ILE A 241 -16.13 -0.71 16.64
N ILE A 242 -15.71 -1.97 16.61
CA ILE A 242 -14.83 -2.56 17.63
C ILE A 242 -13.43 -1.96 17.53
N ALA A 243 -12.91 -1.74 16.31
CA ALA A 243 -11.64 -1.03 16.13
C ALA A 243 -11.72 0.42 16.65
N THR A 244 -12.85 1.10 16.47
CA THR A 244 -13.10 2.45 17.01
C THR A 244 -12.95 2.47 18.52
N ALA A 245 -13.56 1.51 19.23
CA ALA A 245 -13.40 1.37 20.69
C ALA A 245 -11.93 1.21 21.10
N ALA A 246 -11.17 0.43 20.34
CA ALA A 246 -9.75 0.19 20.58
C ALA A 246 -8.87 1.44 20.41
N THR A 247 -9.36 2.48 19.72
CA THR A 247 -8.63 3.74 19.53
C THR A 247 -8.89 4.76 20.64
N VAL A 248 -9.80 4.50 21.60
CA VAL A 248 -10.14 5.50 22.63
C VAL A 248 -8.95 5.76 23.56
N GLY A 249 -8.44 7.00 23.56
CA GLY A 249 -7.19 7.39 24.23
C GLY A 249 -5.94 7.28 23.35
N TYR A 250 -6.11 6.80 22.12
CA TYR A 250 -5.09 6.59 21.08
C TYR A 250 -5.55 7.07 19.70
N ALA A 251 -6.63 7.86 19.63
CA ALA A 251 -7.27 8.18 18.35
C ALA A 251 -6.45 9.20 17.55
N ALA A 252 -6.60 9.13 16.23
CA ALA A 252 -5.98 10.09 15.32
C ALA A 252 -6.49 11.53 15.59
N PRO A 253 -5.60 12.55 15.58
CA PRO A 253 -6.00 13.95 15.64
C PRO A 253 -7.03 14.27 14.54
N LEU A 254 -8.10 14.98 14.91
CA LEU A 254 -9.25 15.19 14.02
C LEU A 254 -8.89 15.98 12.77
N ASP A 255 -7.92 16.89 12.87
CA ASP A 255 -7.51 17.81 11.80
C ASP A 255 -6.68 17.15 10.68
N ILE A 256 -6.16 15.94 10.92
CA ILE A 256 -5.39 15.19 9.93
C ILE A 256 -6.13 13.96 9.40
N ARG A 257 -7.37 13.71 9.82
CA ARG A 257 -8.17 12.56 9.35
C ARG A 257 -8.53 12.67 7.87
N ALA A 258 -8.79 11.53 7.24
CA ALA A 258 -9.12 11.43 5.82
C ALA A 258 -10.29 12.33 5.38
N ASP A 259 -11.26 12.54 6.27
CA ASP A 259 -12.43 13.40 6.02
C ASP A 259 -12.09 14.90 6.00
N GLN A 260 -10.90 15.30 6.45
CA GLN A 260 -10.35 16.65 6.34
C GLN A 260 -9.43 16.83 5.13
N ILE A 261 -9.16 15.76 4.36
CA ILE A 261 -8.22 15.76 3.24
C ILE A 261 -8.98 15.58 1.93
N THR A 262 -8.67 16.44 0.95
CA THR A 262 -9.25 16.32 -0.40
C THR A 262 -8.32 15.62 -1.38
N ILE A 263 -8.84 14.60 -2.05
CA ILE A 263 -8.22 13.82 -3.10
C ILE A 263 -8.97 14.13 -4.40
N VAL A 264 -8.32 14.76 -5.37
CA VAL A 264 -8.95 15.20 -6.63
C VAL A 264 -10.25 16.00 -6.40
N GLY A 265 -10.26 16.85 -5.37
CA GLY A 265 -11.42 17.67 -5.00
C GLY A 265 -12.55 16.95 -4.28
N LYS A 266 -12.39 15.67 -3.90
CA LYS A 266 -13.34 14.88 -3.10
C LYS A 266 -12.73 14.52 -1.74
N THR A 267 -13.52 14.48 -0.68
CA THR A 267 -13.07 13.99 0.63
C THR A 267 -13.11 12.47 0.69
N ALA A 268 -12.22 11.88 1.48
CA ALA A 268 -12.23 10.44 1.75
C ALA A 268 -12.87 10.12 3.10
N ARG A 269 -13.46 8.94 3.24
CA ARG A 269 -14.03 8.46 4.50
C ARG A 269 -12.91 8.08 5.47
N PHE A 270 -12.94 8.59 6.70
CA PHE A 270 -12.07 8.12 7.78
C PHE A 270 -12.67 6.91 8.50
N SER A 271 -13.92 7.02 8.92
CA SER A 271 -14.70 5.93 9.50
C SER A 271 -16.19 6.21 9.32
N ASP A 272 -17.00 5.15 9.29
CA ASP A 272 -18.46 5.28 9.39
C ASP A 272 -18.96 5.01 10.82
N SER A 273 -18.06 4.61 11.71
CA SER A 273 -18.27 4.43 13.15
C SER A 273 -17.73 5.62 13.95
N PHE A 274 -18.47 6.05 14.97
CA PHE A 274 -18.05 7.12 15.88
C PHE A 274 -17.98 6.64 17.33
N VAL A 275 -17.21 7.35 18.16
CA VAL A 275 -17.10 7.07 19.61
C VAL A 275 -18.45 7.13 20.32
N GLU A 276 -19.39 7.94 19.83
CA GLU A 276 -20.75 7.99 20.38
C GLU A 276 -21.63 6.78 20.04
N ASP A 277 -21.25 5.98 19.03
CA ASP A 277 -21.94 4.76 18.64
C ASP A 277 -21.53 3.55 19.50
N LEU A 278 -20.51 3.71 20.34
CA LEU A 278 -20.00 2.67 21.24
C LEU A 278 -21.05 2.31 22.30
N VAL A 279 -21.17 1.00 22.57
CA VAL A 279 -22.02 0.50 23.67
C VAL A 279 -21.23 0.51 24.98
N SER A 280 -19.92 0.24 24.91
CA SER A 280 -18.98 0.41 25.99
C SER A 280 -18.65 1.89 26.21
N THR A 281 -18.23 2.24 27.42
CA THR A 281 -17.68 3.55 27.76
C THR A 281 -16.15 3.54 27.68
N PRO A 282 -15.49 4.70 27.54
CA PRO A 282 -14.01 4.79 27.57
C PRO A 282 -13.35 4.16 28.80
N SER A 283 -14.08 4.09 29.93
CA SER A 283 -13.62 3.43 31.17
C SER A 283 -13.85 1.91 31.21
N ASP A 284 -14.65 1.37 30.28
CA ASP A 284 -14.97 -0.04 30.21
C ASP A 284 -13.88 -0.79 29.44
N PHE A 285 -12.73 -1.03 30.09
CA PHE A 285 -11.75 -1.99 29.58
C PHE A 285 -11.58 -3.12 30.59
N THR A 286 -11.50 -4.35 30.10
CA THR A 286 -11.17 -5.51 30.93
C THR A 286 -9.69 -5.80 30.74
N SER A 287 -8.94 -5.91 31.85
CA SER A 287 -7.50 -6.18 31.74
C SER A 287 -7.26 -7.55 31.12
N LEU A 288 -6.12 -7.73 30.44
CA LEU A 288 -5.79 -9.00 29.81
C LEU A 288 -5.80 -10.17 30.82
N ALA A 289 -5.32 -9.94 32.05
CA ALA A 289 -5.34 -10.93 33.12
C ALA A 289 -6.77 -11.35 33.53
N GLU A 290 -7.71 -10.41 33.56
CA GLU A 290 -9.12 -10.68 33.85
C GLU A 290 -9.78 -11.45 32.70
N LEU A 291 -9.49 -11.07 31.45
CA LEU A 291 -9.98 -11.74 30.25
C LEU A 291 -9.52 -13.21 30.16
N GLU A 292 -8.24 -13.47 30.46
CA GLU A 292 -7.70 -14.83 30.52
C GLU A 292 -8.32 -15.63 31.68
N ALA A 293 -8.50 -14.99 32.85
CA ALA A 293 -9.12 -15.63 34.02
C ALA A 293 -10.60 -15.97 33.81
N SER A 294 -11.33 -15.16 33.05
CA SER A 294 -12.74 -15.41 32.71
C SER A 294 -12.91 -16.42 31.56
N GLY A 295 -11.82 -16.76 30.86
CA GLY A 295 -11.89 -17.59 29.65
C GLY A 295 -12.54 -16.87 28.46
N ALA A 296 -12.51 -15.54 28.44
CA ALA A 296 -13.07 -14.73 27.34
C ALA A 296 -12.30 -14.89 26.02
N GLY A 297 -11.10 -15.46 26.07
CA GLY A 297 -10.21 -15.64 24.93
C GLY A 297 -8.76 -15.80 25.37
N SER A 298 -7.83 -15.70 24.42
CA SER A 298 -6.40 -15.77 24.73
C SER A 298 -5.54 -15.05 23.70
N LEU A 299 -4.30 -14.73 24.07
CA LEU A 299 -3.27 -14.39 23.10
C LEU A 299 -2.95 -15.60 22.22
N VAL A 300 -2.92 -15.40 20.91
CA VAL A 300 -2.67 -16.47 19.93
C VAL A 300 -1.38 -16.22 19.16
N ALA A 301 -0.62 -17.28 18.92
CA ALA A 301 0.55 -17.22 18.08
C ALA A 301 0.15 -17.10 16.60
N VAL A 302 0.90 -16.30 15.84
CA VAL A 302 0.74 -16.20 14.39
C VAL A 302 2.08 -16.56 13.74
N PRO A 303 2.21 -17.76 13.14
CA PRO A 303 3.45 -18.23 12.55
C PRO A 303 4.11 -17.19 11.64
N GLY A 304 5.36 -16.84 11.94
CA GLY A 304 6.12 -15.85 11.16
C GLY A 304 5.77 -14.39 11.43
N TYR A 305 5.02 -14.09 12.50
CA TYR A 305 4.65 -12.73 12.92
C TYR A 305 4.69 -12.50 14.44
N TYR A 306 4.17 -13.43 15.23
CA TYR A 306 4.00 -13.24 16.68
C TYR A 306 4.01 -14.58 17.43
N ALA A 307 4.67 -14.61 18.59
CA ALA A 307 4.87 -15.84 19.36
C ALA A 307 3.68 -16.23 20.26
N GLY A 308 2.74 -15.31 20.54
CA GLY A 308 1.53 -15.61 21.31
C GLY A 308 1.67 -15.67 22.83
N SER A 309 2.89 -15.59 23.39
CA SER A 309 3.12 -15.84 24.82
C SER A 309 2.82 -14.66 25.76
N SER A 310 2.91 -13.44 25.25
CA SER A 310 2.75 -12.20 26.02
C SER A 310 2.75 -11.00 25.08
N THR A 311 2.07 -9.91 25.47
CA THR A 311 2.19 -8.62 24.81
C THR A 311 3.64 -8.11 24.78
N ILE A 312 3.97 -7.37 23.73
CA ILE A 312 5.30 -6.81 23.47
C ILE A 312 5.17 -5.29 23.39
N GLU A 313 6.13 -4.55 23.92
CA GLU A 313 6.21 -3.10 23.70
C GLU A 313 6.68 -2.79 22.28
N GLY A 314 6.25 -1.66 21.71
CA GLY A 314 6.65 -1.22 20.38
C GLY A 314 8.04 -0.59 20.32
N THR A 315 8.47 -0.25 19.11
CA THR A 315 9.71 0.50 18.87
C THR A 315 9.45 2.00 18.69
N ILE A 316 10.41 2.83 19.10
CA ILE A 316 10.38 4.27 18.83
C ILE A 316 10.72 4.51 17.36
N PHE A 317 9.78 5.10 16.62
CA PHE A 317 9.98 5.41 15.21
C PHE A 317 11.06 6.49 15.00
N GLY A 318 11.87 6.35 13.95
CA GLY A 318 12.97 7.29 13.70
C GLY A 318 14.27 6.92 14.43
N THR A 319 14.28 5.80 15.17
CA THR A 319 15.48 5.25 15.79
C THR A 319 15.92 3.97 15.10
N SER A 320 17.20 3.61 15.26
CA SER A 320 17.77 2.39 14.68
C SER A 320 16.98 1.11 15.00
N PRO A 321 16.50 0.87 16.25
CA PRO A 321 15.62 -0.27 16.56
C PRO A 321 14.37 -0.42 15.68
N SER A 322 13.78 0.69 15.21
CA SER A 322 12.63 0.65 14.30
C SER A 322 13.02 0.23 12.86
N GLY A 323 14.30 0.25 12.53
CA GLY A 323 14.82 0.01 11.19
C GLY A 323 14.73 1.23 10.26
N ILE A 324 14.18 2.35 10.72
CA ILE A 324 14.09 3.60 9.97
C ILE A 324 14.60 4.74 10.84
N ARG A 325 15.65 5.43 10.41
CA ARG A 325 16.24 6.56 11.15
C ARG A 325 16.66 7.70 10.22
N PRO A 326 16.85 8.92 10.74
CA PRO A 326 17.48 10.00 9.98
C PRO A 326 18.80 9.55 9.37
N ALA A 327 19.03 9.95 8.12
CA ALA A 327 20.30 9.72 7.45
C ALA A 327 21.41 10.56 8.12
N ASP A 328 22.62 10.01 8.19
CA ASP A 328 23.76 10.77 8.67
C ASP A 328 24.07 11.94 7.74
N ALA A 329 24.53 13.06 8.31
CA ALA A 329 24.85 14.26 7.54
C ALA A 329 25.88 13.93 6.44
N GLY A 330 25.58 14.34 5.20
CA GLY A 330 26.44 14.12 4.04
C GLY A 330 26.17 12.84 3.24
N ILE A 331 25.30 11.93 3.70
CA ILE A 331 24.84 10.81 2.86
C ILE A 331 24.06 11.34 1.66
N PHE A 332 23.06 12.19 1.91
CA PHE A 332 22.26 12.83 0.88
C PHE A 332 22.50 14.33 0.91
N SER A 333 22.94 14.89 -0.22
CA SER A 333 23.23 16.31 -0.36
C SER A 333 22.79 16.86 -1.70
N ASP A 334 22.37 18.12 -1.68
CA ASP A 334 21.98 18.84 -2.89
C ASP A 334 23.20 19.15 -3.80
N SER A 335 23.01 20.01 -4.80
CA SER A 335 24.09 20.44 -5.68
C SER A 335 25.08 21.43 -5.03
N SER A 336 24.70 22.08 -3.94
CA SER A 336 25.53 23.01 -3.16
C SER A 336 26.34 22.31 -2.06
N GLY A 337 26.04 21.03 -1.78
CA GLY A 337 26.65 20.24 -0.73
C GLY A 337 25.91 20.33 0.62
N GLU A 338 24.72 20.95 0.64
CA GLU A 338 23.86 21.03 1.81
C GLU A 338 23.15 19.68 2.05
N SER A 339 23.05 19.25 3.30
CA SER A 339 22.40 18.00 3.67
C SER A 339 20.90 18.07 3.42
N LEU A 340 20.34 17.04 2.81
CA LEU A 340 18.89 16.93 2.58
C LEU A 340 18.19 16.31 3.80
N ASP A 341 16.93 16.70 4.06
CA ASP A 341 16.06 16.04 5.04
C ASP A 341 15.68 14.65 4.51
N ALA A 342 16.34 13.62 5.04
CA ALA A 342 16.27 12.25 4.54
C ALA A 342 16.47 11.22 5.65
N PHE A 343 15.95 10.03 5.40
CA PHE A 343 15.94 8.86 6.25
C PHE A 343 16.45 7.66 5.46
N VAL A 344 17.04 6.71 6.19
CA VAL A 344 17.57 5.44 5.66
C VAL A 344 16.90 4.25 6.35
N PHE A 345 16.92 3.11 5.66
CA PHE A 345 16.56 1.83 6.24
C PHE A 345 17.82 1.16 6.80
N VAL A 346 17.80 0.76 8.07
CA VAL A 346 18.93 0.13 8.76
C VAL A 346 18.60 -1.28 9.23
N ASP A 347 19.63 -2.10 9.36
CA ASP A 347 19.52 -3.42 9.96
C ASP A 347 19.66 -3.38 11.50
N GLY A 348 19.66 -4.55 12.14
CA GLY A 348 19.78 -4.65 13.60
C GLY A 348 21.15 -4.24 14.15
N SER A 349 22.13 -3.97 13.27
CA SER A 349 23.46 -3.45 13.61
C SER A 349 23.60 -1.96 13.27
N ASP A 350 22.50 -1.27 12.96
CA ASP A 350 22.45 0.13 12.52
C ASP A 350 23.17 0.42 11.20
N ILE A 351 23.32 -0.59 10.33
CA ILE A 351 23.95 -0.44 9.03
C ILE A 351 22.88 -0.12 7.99
N ASN A 352 23.10 0.91 7.17
CA ASN A 352 22.23 1.21 6.03
C ASN A 352 22.14 -0.02 5.11
N ARG A 353 20.92 -0.51 4.91
CA ARG A 353 20.62 -1.71 4.12
C ARG A 353 20.72 -1.47 2.61
N PHE A 354 20.50 -0.24 2.17
CA PHE A 354 20.40 0.12 0.76
C PHE A 354 21.19 1.40 0.42
N PRO A 355 22.50 1.46 0.74
CA PRO A 355 23.35 2.54 0.24
C PRO A 355 23.40 2.48 -1.29
N ALA A 356 23.70 3.62 -1.93
CA ALA A 356 23.96 3.62 -3.37
C ALA A 356 25.12 2.67 -3.72
N THR A 357 24.94 1.84 -4.75
CA THR A 357 25.91 0.84 -5.21
C THR A 357 25.97 0.81 -6.74
N ASP A 358 27.07 0.28 -7.29
CA ASP A 358 27.18 0.03 -8.73
C ASP A 358 26.23 -1.11 -9.14
N ALA A 359 25.58 -0.94 -10.30
CA ALA A 359 24.82 -2.01 -10.92
C ALA A 359 25.73 -3.17 -11.31
N SER A 360 25.17 -4.39 -11.26
CA SER A 360 25.90 -5.61 -11.60
C SER A 360 25.93 -5.87 -13.11
N ASP A 361 24.95 -5.37 -13.84
CA ASP A 361 24.78 -5.53 -15.28
C ASP A 361 25.40 -4.39 -16.11
N ALA A 362 25.47 -4.60 -17.43
CA ALA A 362 25.99 -3.65 -18.41
C ALA A 362 25.09 -3.70 -19.66
N PRO A 363 23.96 -2.98 -19.66
CA PRO A 363 22.95 -3.07 -20.72
C PRO A 363 23.50 -2.76 -22.11
N GLY A 364 23.07 -3.55 -23.12
CA GLY A 364 23.62 -3.45 -24.48
C GLY A 364 25.05 -3.99 -24.61
N ASP A 365 25.49 -4.82 -23.65
CA ASP A 365 26.86 -5.36 -23.56
C ASP A 365 27.95 -4.27 -23.53
N ALA A 366 27.60 -3.08 -23.03
CA ALA A 366 28.44 -1.90 -22.99
C ALA A 366 28.69 -1.48 -21.53
N ALA A 367 29.94 -1.47 -21.10
CA ALA A 367 30.31 -1.18 -19.71
C ALA A 367 29.92 0.25 -19.29
N GLU A 368 29.94 1.18 -20.24
CA GLU A 368 29.48 2.57 -20.10
C GLU A 368 27.98 2.70 -19.83
N ASN A 369 27.16 1.67 -20.05
CA ASN A 369 25.73 1.65 -19.75
C ASN A 369 25.42 1.15 -18.33
N ARG A 370 26.43 0.68 -17.58
CA ARG A 370 26.26 0.36 -16.16
C ARG A 370 25.86 1.61 -15.38
N LEU A 371 24.85 1.50 -14.52
CA LEU A 371 24.58 2.50 -13.51
C LEU A 371 25.68 2.44 -12.45
N THR A 372 26.38 3.55 -12.23
CA THR A 372 27.41 3.64 -11.20
C THR A 372 26.81 4.03 -9.85
N GLN A 373 27.52 3.77 -8.76
CA GLN A 373 27.17 4.27 -7.43
C GLN A 373 26.91 5.79 -7.44
N LEU A 374 27.71 6.55 -8.21
CA LEU A 374 27.54 7.99 -8.34
C LEU A 374 26.24 8.35 -9.07
N ASP A 375 25.90 7.61 -10.14
CA ASP A 375 24.64 7.81 -10.86
C ASP A 375 23.45 7.61 -9.92
N VAL A 376 23.45 6.50 -9.19
CA VAL A 376 22.39 6.12 -8.24
C VAL A 376 22.27 7.15 -7.10
N GLN A 377 23.40 7.53 -6.49
CA GLN A 377 23.41 8.54 -5.43
C GLN A 377 22.87 9.88 -5.93
N THR A 378 23.21 10.28 -7.15
CA THR A 378 22.76 11.55 -7.72
C THR A 378 21.27 11.52 -8.02
N ILE A 379 20.74 10.44 -8.59
CA ILE A 379 19.29 10.27 -8.82
C ILE A 379 18.52 10.40 -7.50
N ILE A 380 18.98 9.73 -6.44
CA ILE A 380 18.32 9.78 -5.13
C ILE A 380 18.41 11.19 -4.52
N ASN A 381 19.56 11.86 -4.59
CA ASN A 381 19.73 13.23 -4.08
C ASN A 381 18.78 14.21 -4.78
N GLU A 382 18.70 14.16 -6.11
CA GLU A 382 17.81 15.05 -6.87
C GLU A 382 16.33 14.76 -6.60
N ALA A 383 15.94 13.49 -6.54
CA ALA A 383 14.56 13.10 -6.20
C ALA A 383 14.16 13.57 -4.79
N LEU A 384 15.02 13.37 -3.78
CA LEU A 384 14.78 13.88 -2.43
C LEU A 384 14.72 15.42 -2.39
N GLY A 385 15.59 16.10 -3.14
CA GLY A 385 15.58 17.56 -3.26
C GLY A 385 14.26 18.08 -3.83
N ILE A 386 13.73 17.42 -4.87
CA ILE A 386 12.42 17.74 -5.46
C ILE A 386 11.30 17.48 -4.45
N ALA A 387 11.30 16.32 -3.78
CA ALA A 387 10.29 15.98 -2.77
C ALA A 387 10.23 17.03 -1.65
N ASN A 388 11.40 17.43 -1.13
CA ASN A 388 11.52 18.44 -0.06
C ASN A 388 11.09 19.85 -0.49
N GLN A 389 10.94 20.13 -1.78
CA GLN A 389 10.43 21.39 -2.31
C GLN A 389 8.96 21.29 -2.77
N SER A 390 8.42 20.08 -2.85
CA SER A 390 7.09 19.82 -3.41
C SER A 390 6.00 19.96 -2.35
N ARG A 391 4.84 20.50 -2.74
CA ARG A 391 3.61 20.53 -1.95
C ARG A 391 3.02 19.13 -1.88
N ALA A 392 2.77 18.66 -0.67
CA ALA A 392 2.02 17.44 -0.41
C ALA A 392 0.56 17.58 -0.86
N GLN A 393 0.01 16.51 -1.44
CA GLN A 393 -1.40 16.40 -1.79
C GLN A 393 -2.26 15.96 -0.59
N ILE A 394 -1.73 15.04 0.21
CA ILE A 394 -2.51 14.31 1.21
C ILE A 394 -2.18 14.70 2.64
N ARG A 395 -1.56 15.86 2.87
CA ARG A 395 -1.09 16.26 4.20
C ARG A 395 -1.66 17.59 4.66
N VAL A 396 -1.90 17.66 5.97
CA VAL A 396 -2.29 18.86 6.70
C VAL A 396 -1.12 19.26 7.64
N PRO A 397 -0.80 20.56 7.80
CA PRO A 397 -1.35 21.69 7.06
C PRO A 397 -0.98 21.67 5.58
N VAL A 398 -1.86 22.26 4.75
CA VAL A 398 -1.62 22.46 3.32
C VAL A 398 -0.37 23.31 3.11
N GLY A 399 0.45 22.96 2.11
CA GLY A 399 1.75 23.60 1.88
C GLY A 399 2.91 22.92 2.62
N SER A 400 2.66 21.82 3.33
CA SER A 400 3.71 20.94 3.84
C SER A 400 4.42 20.17 2.70
N GLN A 401 5.64 19.71 3.00
CA GLN A 401 6.49 18.98 2.06
C GLN A 401 5.91 17.62 1.71
N ALA A 402 5.98 17.25 0.43
CA ALA A 402 5.64 15.91 -0.04
C ALA A 402 6.54 14.87 0.64
N ARG A 403 5.92 13.80 1.16
CA ARG A 403 6.68 12.76 1.89
C ARG A 403 6.64 11.41 1.19
N VAL A 404 7.79 10.96 0.69
CA VAL A 404 7.93 9.80 -0.19
C VAL A 404 9.13 8.92 0.15
N THR A 405 9.11 7.68 -0.34
CA THR A 405 10.29 6.82 -0.49
C THR A 405 10.67 6.75 -1.96
N VAL A 406 11.98 6.78 -2.24
CA VAL A 406 12.60 6.67 -3.57
C VAL A 406 13.41 5.38 -3.62
N SER A 407 13.25 4.62 -4.70
CA SER A 407 13.99 3.39 -4.98
C SER A 407 14.58 3.42 -6.38
N VAL A 408 15.84 3.01 -6.52
CA VAL A 408 16.52 2.86 -7.81
C VAL A 408 16.91 1.40 -8.00
N VAL A 409 16.62 0.85 -9.18
CA VAL A 409 16.97 -0.53 -9.55
C VAL A 409 17.76 -0.59 -10.86
N ASP A 410 18.61 -1.63 -11.00
CA ASP A 410 19.24 -1.98 -12.27
C ASP A 410 18.24 -2.64 -13.24
N THR A 411 18.69 -2.97 -14.46
CA THR A 411 17.79 -3.58 -15.45
C THR A 411 17.36 -5.00 -15.08
N ASN A 412 18.00 -5.64 -14.10
CA ASN A 412 17.58 -6.92 -13.54
C ASN A 412 16.69 -6.77 -12.29
N GLY A 413 16.22 -5.55 -11.97
CA GLY A 413 15.38 -5.28 -10.80
C GLY A 413 16.12 -5.39 -9.47
N THR A 414 17.45 -5.43 -9.47
CA THR A 414 18.28 -5.43 -8.25
C THR A 414 18.24 -4.04 -7.64
N ILE A 415 18.05 -3.96 -6.32
CA ILE A 415 18.05 -2.69 -5.58
C ILE A 415 19.46 -2.11 -5.60
N LEU A 416 19.62 -0.90 -6.14
CA LEU A 416 20.90 -0.18 -6.14
C LEU A 416 21.00 0.88 -5.05
N GLY A 417 19.86 1.40 -4.59
CA GLY A 417 19.79 2.36 -3.50
C GLY A 417 18.35 2.74 -3.17
N MET A 418 18.11 3.08 -1.90
CA MET A 418 16.81 3.58 -1.42
C MET A 418 17.00 4.72 -0.42
N ALA A 419 16.07 5.66 -0.41
CA ALA A 419 16.00 6.71 0.61
C ALA A 419 14.56 7.17 0.81
N ARG A 420 14.28 7.78 1.96
CA ARG A 420 12.93 8.25 2.31
C ARG A 420 13.01 9.66 2.87
N THR A 421 12.05 10.52 2.55
CA THR A 421 11.89 11.80 3.26
C THR A 421 11.34 11.56 4.67
N ARG A 422 11.55 12.48 5.60
CA ARG A 422 10.93 12.43 6.94
C ARG A 422 9.43 12.12 6.87
N ASP A 423 8.98 11.22 7.75
CA ASP A 423 7.54 10.94 7.93
C ASP A 423 6.76 10.50 6.66
N GLY A 424 7.43 10.01 5.60
CA GLY A 424 6.71 9.39 4.46
C GLY A 424 5.94 8.13 4.86
N PRO A 425 4.74 7.86 4.33
CA PRO A 425 4.02 6.62 4.68
C PRO A 425 4.87 5.37 4.51
N VAL A 426 4.86 4.48 5.51
CA VAL A 426 5.75 3.31 5.54
C VAL A 426 5.44 2.34 4.38
N PHE A 427 4.17 2.27 3.95
CA PHE A 427 3.76 1.44 2.82
C PHE A 427 4.52 1.80 1.53
N GLY A 428 4.88 3.07 1.36
CA GLY A 428 5.58 3.59 0.18
C GLY A 428 6.96 2.96 -0.03
N SER A 429 7.53 2.33 0.99
CA SER A 429 8.87 1.72 0.91
C SER A 429 8.92 0.54 -0.06
N ASP A 430 8.06 -0.47 0.13
CA ASP A 430 7.98 -1.63 -0.77
C ASP A 430 7.32 -1.26 -2.10
N VAL A 431 6.33 -0.35 -2.07
CA VAL A 431 5.65 0.14 -3.28
C VAL A 431 6.62 0.85 -4.21
N SER A 432 7.45 1.77 -3.72
CA SER A 432 8.43 2.48 -4.57
C SER A 432 9.38 1.51 -5.29
N LEU A 433 9.75 0.40 -4.64
CA LEU A 433 10.57 -0.65 -5.23
C LEU A 433 9.80 -1.44 -6.31
N GLN A 434 8.56 -1.84 -6.03
CA GLN A 434 7.70 -2.49 -7.04
C GLN A 434 7.49 -1.59 -8.26
N LYS A 435 7.27 -0.29 -8.06
CA LYS A 435 7.11 0.68 -9.14
C LYS A 435 8.37 0.80 -10.00
N ALA A 436 9.56 0.89 -9.36
CA ALA A 436 10.84 0.95 -10.07
C ALA A 436 11.07 -0.29 -10.96
N ARG A 437 10.76 -1.48 -10.41
CA ARG A 437 10.83 -2.76 -11.12
C ARG A 437 9.84 -2.85 -12.28
N THR A 438 8.63 -2.34 -12.09
CA THR A 438 7.57 -2.37 -13.11
C THR A 438 7.95 -1.54 -14.34
N ALA A 439 8.34 -0.28 -14.15
CA ALA A 439 8.79 0.58 -15.25
C ALA A 439 9.99 -0.02 -16.00
N THR A 440 10.95 -0.60 -15.27
CA THR A 440 12.11 -1.30 -15.86
C THR A 440 11.67 -2.52 -16.68
N PHE A 441 10.80 -3.35 -16.12
CA PHE A 441 10.36 -4.60 -16.73
C PHE A 441 9.60 -4.36 -18.03
N PHE A 442 8.58 -3.50 -18.01
CA PHE A 442 7.77 -3.25 -19.21
C PHE A 442 8.52 -2.46 -20.29
N SER A 443 9.55 -1.70 -19.92
CA SER A 443 10.44 -1.02 -20.87
C SER A 443 11.52 -1.92 -21.48
N GLY A 444 11.56 -3.21 -21.13
CA GLY A 444 12.62 -4.14 -21.52
C GLY A 444 12.54 -4.71 -22.94
N THR A 445 11.62 -4.24 -23.79
CA THR A 445 11.55 -4.67 -25.20
C THR A 445 12.83 -4.30 -25.95
N GLY A 446 13.34 -5.18 -26.80
CA GLY A 446 14.56 -4.93 -27.57
C GLY A 446 15.86 -5.13 -26.78
N ARG A 447 15.78 -5.50 -25.48
CA ARG A 447 16.95 -5.67 -24.63
C ARG A 447 17.76 -6.92 -25.03
N GLN A 448 19.04 -6.70 -25.33
CA GLN A 448 20.01 -7.74 -25.63
C GLN A 448 20.80 -8.14 -24.37
N GLY A 449 21.29 -9.39 -24.31
CA GLY A 449 22.15 -9.88 -23.23
C GLY A 449 21.43 -10.23 -21.91
N SER A 450 20.10 -10.18 -21.88
CA SER A 450 19.28 -10.54 -20.71
C SER A 450 17.98 -11.22 -21.14
N VAL A 451 17.26 -11.82 -20.19
CA VAL A 451 15.96 -12.46 -20.49
C VAL A 451 14.94 -11.37 -20.80
N ALA A 452 14.32 -11.45 -21.99
CA ALA A 452 13.25 -10.53 -22.36
C ALA A 452 12.03 -10.67 -21.44
N PRO A 453 11.27 -9.60 -21.21
CA PRO A 453 10.08 -9.65 -20.34
C PRO A 453 9.06 -10.72 -20.76
N ALA A 454 8.84 -10.92 -22.07
CA ALA A 454 7.93 -11.95 -22.58
C ALA A 454 8.42 -13.38 -22.25
N ASP A 455 9.72 -13.64 -22.43
CA ASP A 455 10.32 -14.93 -22.08
C ASP A 455 10.30 -15.19 -20.58
N PHE A 456 10.50 -14.14 -19.77
CA PHE A 456 10.35 -14.24 -18.32
C PHE A 456 8.92 -14.67 -17.95
N LEU A 457 7.90 -13.97 -18.45
CA LEU A 457 6.49 -14.29 -18.19
C LEU A 457 6.14 -15.72 -18.60
N ARG A 458 6.61 -16.18 -19.76
CA ARG A 458 6.40 -17.57 -20.21
C ARG A 458 7.14 -18.62 -19.38
N SER A 459 8.16 -18.22 -18.63
CA SER A 459 9.01 -19.14 -17.86
C SER A 459 8.52 -19.38 -16.43
N VAL A 460 7.66 -18.53 -15.90
CA VAL A 460 7.16 -18.66 -14.53
C VAL A 460 5.90 -19.54 -14.48
N PRO A 461 5.66 -20.30 -13.38
CA PRO A 461 4.49 -21.17 -13.28
C PRO A 461 3.20 -20.37 -13.22
N GLU A 462 2.20 -20.80 -13.98
CA GLU A 462 0.87 -20.20 -13.99
C GLU A 462 0.21 -20.25 -12.60
N PRO A 463 -0.64 -19.25 -12.26
CA PRO A 463 -1.36 -19.26 -10.99
C PRO A 463 -2.40 -20.39 -10.98
N LEU A 464 -2.51 -21.07 -9.83
CA LEU A 464 -3.45 -22.18 -9.64
C LEU A 464 -4.53 -21.77 -8.64
N TYR A 465 -5.58 -21.11 -9.14
CA TYR A 465 -6.68 -20.65 -8.29
C TYR A 465 -7.35 -21.80 -7.54
N LEU A 466 -7.73 -21.54 -6.30
CA LEU A 466 -8.39 -22.51 -5.42
C LEU A 466 -9.90 -22.33 -5.44
N ALA A 467 -10.62 -23.43 -5.28
CA ALA A 467 -12.07 -23.41 -5.08
C ALA A 467 -12.41 -23.09 -3.61
N PRO A 468 -13.56 -22.43 -3.34
CA PRO A 468 -14.10 -22.34 -2.00
C PRO A 468 -14.41 -23.72 -1.43
N LEU A 469 -14.37 -23.86 -0.12
CA LEU A 469 -14.70 -25.10 0.59
C LEU A 469 -16.15 -25.09 1.06
N ALA A 470 -16.79 -26.25 1.10
CA ALA A 470 -18.11 -26.39 1.72
C ALA A 470 -17.99 -26.27 3.24
N GLU A 471 -19.00 -25.68 3.88
CA GLU A 471 -19.06 -25.61 5.34
C GLU A 471 -19.49 -26.95 5.97
N PRO A 472 -18.89 -27.37 7.10
CA PRO A 472 -17.74 -26.74 7.77
C PRO A 472 -16.44 -26.93 6.98
N VAL A 473 -15.59 -25.90 6.96
CA VAL A 473 -14.29 -25.90 6.26
C VAL A 473 -13.44 -27.15 6.59
N ASP A 474 -13.15 -27.96 5.57
CA ASP A 474 -12.24 -29.11 5.62
C ASP A 474 -11.10 -28.93 4.61
N LEU A 475 -9.90 -28.58 5.11
CA LEU A 475 -8.72 -28.31 4.29
C LEU A 475 -8.26 -29.52 3.45
N ASN A 476 -8.70 -30.74 3.78
CA ASN A 476 -8.40 -31.94 2.97
C ASN A 476 -9.17 -31.98 1.64
N GLN A 477 -10.17 -31.11 1.47
CA GLN A 477 -11.01 -31.02 0.27
C GLN A 477 -10.58 -29.89 -0.68
N LEU A 478 -9.43 -29.25 -0.40
CA LEU A 478 -8.88 -28.22 -1.27
C LEU A 478 -8.67 -28.75 -2.70
N THR A 479 -9.20 -28.01 -3.66
CA THR A 479 -9.06 -28.29 -5.09
C THR A 479 -8.73 -27.02 -5.84
N THR A 480 -8.05 -27.16 -6.97
CA THR A 480 -7.81 -26.07 -7.90
C THR A 480 -8.98 -25.92 -8.87
N LEU A 481 -9.26 -24.69 -9.26
CA LEU A 481 -10.24 -24.38 -10.30
C LEU A 481 -9.70 -24.80 -11.67
N ALA A 482 -10.55 -25.45 -12.46
CA ALA A 482 -10.27 -25.70 -13.87
C ALA A 482 -10.53 -24.47 -14.75
N ASN A 483 -11.43 -23.58 -14.30
CA ASN A 483 -11.74 -22.29 -14.91
C ASN A 483 -12.12 -21.29 -13.81
N PRO A 484 -11.63 -20.03 -13.87
CA PRO A 484 -10.68 -19.52 -14.85
C PRO A 484 -9.27 -20.11 -14.65
N ALA A 485 -8.53 -20.22 -15.74
CA ALA A 485 -7.17 -20.75 -15.80
C ALA A 485 -6.28 -19.78 -16.59
N PRO A 486 -5.89 -18.64 -15.99
CA PRO A 486 -5.12 -17.63 -16.70
C PRO A 486 -3.73 -18.14 -17.06
N SER A 487 -3.15 -17.53 -18.09
CA SER A 487 -1.79 -17.83 -18.51
C SER A 487 -0.96 -16.57 -18.78
N PHE A 488 0.29 -16.58 -18.36
CA PHE A 488 1.25 -15.51 -18.62
C PHE A 488 1.55 -15.37 -20.11
N SER A 489 1.58 -16.48 -20.84
CA SER A 489 1.62 -16.46 -22.31
C SER A 489 0.39 -15.78 -22.93
N GLY A 490 -0.78 -15.93 -22.30
CA GLY A 490 -2.02 -15.23 -22.66
C GLY A 490 -1.91 -13.72 -22.46
N TYR A 491 -1.40 -13.27 -21.30
CA TYR A 491 -1.16 -11.84 -21.05
C TYR A 491 -0.19 -11.21 -22.06
N VAL A 492 0.92 -11.89 -22.39
CA VAL A 492 1.87 -11.41 -23.41
C VAL A 492 1.17 -11.25 -24.77
N SER A 493 0.42 -12.27 -25.19
CA SER A 493 -0.28 -12.25 -26.47
C SER A 493 -1.37 -11.17 -26.52
N ALA A 494 -2.11 -10.99 -25.42
CA ALA A 494 -3.12 -9.94 -25.28
C ALA A 494 -2.49 -8.55 -25.37
N LEU A 495 -1.37 -8.33 -24.70
CA LEU A 495 -0.64 -7.06 -24.74
C LEU A 495 -0.13 -6.74 -26.15
N GLN A 496 0.53 -7.70 -26.81
CA GLN A 496 1.05 -7.54 -28.17
C GLN A 496 -0.07 -7.20 -29.18
N LEU A 497 -1.20 -7.91 -29.10
CA LEU A 497 -2.37 -7.65 -29.92
C LEU A 497 -2.98 -6.28 -29.63
N PHE A 498 -3.17 -5.96 -28.35
CA PHE A 498 -3.78 -4.71 -27.92
C PHE A 498 -2.97 -3.49 -28.39
N LEU A 499 -1.64 -3.52 -28.22
CA LEU A 499 -0.76 -2.44 -28.63
C LEU A 499 -0.56 -2.36 -30.16
N GLY A 500 -0.92 -3.39 -30.92
CA GLY A 500 -0.58 -3.48 -32.34
C GLY A 500 0.91 -3.69 -32.60
N LEU A 501 1.63 -4.25 -31.61
CA LEU A 501 3.07 -4.46 -31.62
C LEU A 501 3.37 -5.96 -31.43
N PRO A 502 3.51 -6.74 -32.51
CA PRO A 502 3.67 -8.19 -32.43
C PRO A 502 4.88 -8.68 -31.63
N GLU A 503 5.90 -7.84 -31.50
CA GLU A 503 7.14 -8.14 -30.77
C GLU A 503 7.29 -7.30 -29.49
N ALA A 504 6.20 -6.69 -28.98
CA ALA A 504 6.25 -6.04 -27.67
C ALA A 504 6.71 -7.03 -26.60
N LEU A 505 7.58 -6.57 -25.69
CA LEU A 505 8.24 -7.35 -24.64
C LEU A 505 9.21 -8.44 -25.11
N GLU A 506 9.49 -8.55 -26.42
CA GLU A 506 10.45 -9.51 -26.98
C GLU A 506 11.85 -8.90 -27.12
N SER A 507 12.88 -9.75 -27.15
CA SER A 507 14.30 -9.33 -27.28
C SER A 507 14.60 -8.55 -28.57
N PHE A 508 13.85 -8.79 -29.64
CA PHE A 508 14.07 -8.16 -30.95
C PHE A 508 12.98 -7.15 -31.34
N GLY A 509 12.02 -6.91 -30.43
CA GLY A 509 10.95 -5.95 -30.67
C GLY A 509 11.42 -4.50 -30.68
N THR A 510 10.55 -3.63 -31.17
CA THR A 510 10.76 -2.17 -31.10
C THR A 510 10.77 -1.71 -29.64
N VAL A 511 11.80 -0.96 -29.26
CA VAL A 511 11.91 -0.41 -27.90
C VAL A 511 10.74 0.53 -27.64
N VAL A 512 10.06 0.30 -26.51
CA VAL A 512 9.02 1.19 -25.99
C VAL A 512 9.27 1.36 -24.50
N ALA A 513 9.30 2.60 -24.04
CA ALA A 513 9.41 2.96 -22.64
C ALA A 513 8.02 3.11 -22.01
N PHE A 514 7.76 2.34 -20.97
CA PHE A 514 6.54 2.39 -20.16
C PHE A 514 6.88 2.92 -18.77
N SER A 515 6.10 3.89 -18.30
CA SER A 515 5.99 4.24 -16.89
C SER A 515 4.91 3.38 -16.22
N ASP A 516 4.83 3.39 -14.89
CA ASP A 516 3.70 2.77 -14.19
C ASP A 516 2.37 3.45 -14.51
N ARG A 517 2.34 4.72 -14.92
CA ARG A 517 1.09 5.34 -15.37
C ARG A 517 0.57 4.68 -16.66
N SER A 518 1.48 4.34 -17.58
CA SER A 518 1.13 3.60 -18.80
C SER A 518 0.69 2.18 -18.45
N GLY A 519 1.44 1.50 -17.56
CA GLY A 519 1.11 0.17 -17.07
C GLY A 519 -0.26 0.13 -16.38
N GLY A 520 -0.53 1.09 -15.50
CA GLY A 520 -1.80 1.24 -14.79
C GLY A 520 -2.98 1.42 -15.74
N ASN A 521 -2.83 2.17 -16.84
CA ASN A 521 -3.87 2.22 -17.88
C ASN A 521 -4.13 0.84 -18.50
N LEU A 522 -3.09 0.07 -18.81
CA LEU A 522 -3.20 -1.28 -19.38
C LEU A 522 -3.74 -2.33 -18.39
N SER A 523 -3.78 -2.01 -17.10
CA SER A 523 -4.29 -2.84 -16.01
C SER A 523 -5.68 -2.45 -15.53
N ARG A 524 -6.38 -1.52 -16.20
CA ARG A 524 -7.75 -1.14 -15.83
C ARG A 524 -8.79 -2.17 -16.29
N PRO A 525 -9.86 -2.38 -15.50
CA PRO A 525 -11.00 -3.20 -15.92
C PRO A 525 -11.75 -2.60 -17.12
N ASN A 526 -11.67 -1.28 -17.29
CA ASN A 526 -12.13 -0.56 -18.47
C ASN A 526 -11.01 0.36 -18.97
N TYR A 527 -10.59 0.21 -20.23
CA TYR A 527 -9.59 1.03 -20.89
C TYR A 527 -10.25 2.05 -21.85
N PRO A 528 -9.80 3.31 -21.87
CA PRO A 528 -8.85 3.92 -20.94
C PRO A 528 -9.47 4.05 -19.55
N ASP A 529 -8.67 4.44 -18.56
CA ASP A 529 -9.17 4.78 -17.22
C ASP A 529 -10.26 5.87 -17.28
N GLY A 530 -11.39 5.66 -16.62
CA GLY A 530 -12.53 6.57 -16.60
C GLY A 530 -13.81 6.00 -17.22
N PRO A 531 -13.91 5.85 -18.56
CA PRO A 531 -15.13 5.39 -19.22
C PRO A 531 -15.60 3.99 -18.80
N ASP A 532 -16.91 3.85 -18.55
CA ASP A 532 -17.50 2.58 -18.07
C ASP A 532 -17.68 1.51 -19.17
N ASN A 533 -17.48 1.86 -20.45
CA ASN A 533 -17.75 1.00 -21.61
C ASN A 533 -16.49 0.62 -22.41
N GLY A 534 -15.31 0.89 -21.86
CA GLY A 534 -14.03 0.48 -22.44
C GLY A 534 -13.83 -1.05 -22.40
N PRO A 535 -13.05 -1.64 -23.32
CA PRO A 535 -12.60 -3.02 -23.14
C PRO A 535 -11.67 -3.12 -21.91
N PRO A 536 -11.53 -4.28 -21.25
CA PRO A 536 -10.49 -4.45 -20.26
C PRO A 536 -9.11 -4.22 -20.88
N GLY A 537 -8.23 -3.57 -20.12
CA GLY A 537 -6.82 -3.48 -20.49
C GLY A 537 -6.19 -4.88 -20.58
N PRO A 538 -5.16 -5.07 -21.41
CA PRO A 538 -4.61 -6.40 -21.69
C PRO A 538 -3.95 -7.07 -20.48
N LEU A 539 -3.70 -6.33 -19.41
CA LEU A 539 -3.13 -6.84 -18.16
C LEU A 539 -4.19 -7.00 -17.04
N SER A 540 -5.45 -6.65 -17.33
CA SER A 540 -6.58 -6.77 -16.41
C SER A 540 -7.36 -8.06 -16.64
N LYS A 541 -8.07 -8.53 -15.61
CA LYS A 541 -9.14 -9.51 -15.79
C LYS A 541 -10.35 -8.91 -16.52
N PRO A 542 -11.13 -9.74 -17.24
CA PRO A 542 -12.43 -9.33 -17.78
C PRO A 542 -13.52 -9.30 -16.69
N ALA A 543 -14.67 -8.71 -17.03
CA ALA A 543 -15.85 -8.74 -16.17
C ALA A 543 -16.26 -10.18 -15.80
N GLY A 544 -16.61 -10.40 -14.52
CA GLY A 544 -16.90 -11.73 -13.97
C GLY A 544 -15.66 -12.49 -13.45
N GLU A 545 -14.46 -12.02 -13.76
CA GLU A 545 -13.21 -12.49 -13.12
C GLU A 545 -12.48 -11.36 -12.38
N TRP A 546 -12.79 -10.11 -12.73
CA TRP A 546 -12.16 -8.93 -12.16
C TRP A 546 -12.79 -8.51 -10.82
N SER A 547 -11.91 -8.21 -9.87
CA SER A 547 -12.19 -7.44 -8.66
C SER A 547 -10.90 -6.85 -8.11
N ILE A 548 -10.98 -6.10 -7.02
CA ILE A 548 -9.79 -5.65 -6.28
C ILE A 548 -8.96 -6.81 -5.70
N PHE A 549 -9.55 -8.00 -5.55
CA PHE A 549 -8.91 -9.23 -5.10
C PHE A 549 -8.57 -10.19 -6.26
N SER A 550 -8.75 -9.74 -7.50
CA SER A 550 -8.50 -10.47 -8.75
C SER A 550 -8.21 -9.49 -9.89
N THR A 551 -7.14 -8.69 -9.76
CA THR A 551 -6.90 -7.54 -10.65
C THR A 551 -6.39 -7.92 -12.05
N GLY A 552 -5.69 -9.04 -12.20
CA GLY A 552 -5.09 -9.46 -13.46
C GLY A 552 -3.64 -9.92 -13.27
N LEU A 553 -2.76 -9.51 -14.19
CA LEU A 553 -1.34 -9.88 -14.15
C LEU A 553 -0.68 -9.54 -12.80
N GLN A 554 -1.11 -8.44 -12.17
CA GLN A 554 -0.59 -8.02 -10.86
C GLN A 554 -0.75 -9.10 -9.79
N LEU A 555 -1.99 -9.56 -9.55
CA LEU A 555 -2.23 -10.66 -8.62
C LEU A 555 -1.61 -11.96 -9.14
N ASP A 556 -1.78 -12.27 -10.42
CA ASP A 556 -1.42 -13.58 -10.96
C ASP A 556 0.07 -13.90 -10.81
N LEU A 557 0.93 -12.88 -10.89
CA LEU A 557 2.36 -13.02 -10.63
C LEU A 557 2.68 -13.48 -9.20
N VAL A 558 1.85 -13.10 -8.22
CA VAL A 558 2.13 -13.30 -6.78
C VAL A 558 1.14 -14.25 -6.08
N TYR A 559 0.06 -14.64 -6.74
CA TYR A 559 -1.03 -15.45 -6.19
C TYR A 559 -0.51 -16.73 -5.51
N ASN A 560 0.30 -17.52 -6.23
CA ASN A 560 0.82 -18.78 -5.71
C ASN A 560 1.67 -18.58 -4.44
N ALA A 561 2.40 -17.47 -4.34
CA ALA A 561 3.17 -17.14 -3.14
C ALA A 561 2.29 -16.69 -1.98
N ILE A 562 1.26 -15.87 -2.22
CA ILE A 562 0.29 -15.49 -1.17
C ILE A 562 -0.35 -16.75 -0.58
N ILE A 563 -0.81 -17.66 -1.44
CA ILE A 563 -1.43 -18.91 -1.01
C ILE A 563 -0.44 -19.86 -0.32
N ASN A 564 0.81 -19.94 -0.78
CA ASN A 564 1.85 -20.68 -0.06
C ASN A 564 2.03 -20.11 1.36
N HIS A 565 2.01 -18.80 1.53
CA HIS A 565 2.14 -18.18 2.84
C HIS A 565 0.95 -18.52 3.76
N VAL A 566 -0.28 -18.51 3.23
CA VAL A 566 -1.46 -18.98 3.96
C VAL A 566 -1.28 -20.45 4.37
N ALA A 567 -0.83 -21.32 3.46
CA ALA A 567 -0.54 -22.72 3.75
C ALA A 567 0.54 -22.89 4.83
N PHE A 568 1.54 -22.01 4.88
CA PHE A 568 2.55 -21.99 5.95
C PHE A 568 1.95 -21.70 7.32
N VAL A 569 1.11 -20.67 7.41
CA VAL A 569 0.42 -20.31 8.66
C VAL A 569 -0.48 -21.44 9.14
N LEU A 570 -1.12 -22.16 8.22
CA LEU A 570 -1.92 -23.36 8.50
C LEU A 570 -1.08 -24.61 8.80
N GLY A 571 0.26 -24.54 8.74
CA GLY A 571 1.16 -25.66 8.99
C GLY A 571 1.23 -26.72 7.87
N ALA A 572 0.74 -26.39 6.67
CA ALA A 572 0.67 -27.28 5.51
C ALA A 572 1.87 -27.16 4.56
N ALA A 573 2.66 -26.08 4.65
CA ALA A 573 3.80 -25.82 3.77
C ALA A 573 4.93 -25.07 4.53
N PRO A 574 6.19 -25.08 4.04
CA PRO A 574 7.18 -24.11 4.50
C PRO A 574 6.79 -22.69 4.07
N ASP A 575 7.30 -21.69 4.79
CA ASP A 575 7.07 -20.28 4.45
C ASP A 575 7.63 -19.94 3.06
N VAL A 576 7.04 -18.93 2.43
CA VAL A 576 7.51 -18.40 1.16
C VAL A 576 8.92 -17.80 1.28
N PRO A 577 9.79 -17.99 0.26
CA PRO A 577 11.06 -17.28 0.20
C PRO A 577 10.86 -15.77 0.04
N GLN A 578 11.95 -15.02 0.13
CA GLN A 578 12.00 -13.58 -0.19
C GLN A 578 11.95 -13.35 -1.70
N ASN A 579 10.87 -13.81 -2.33
CA ASN A 579 10.55 -13.62 -3.74
C ASN A 579 9.11 -14.11 -3.97
N CYS A 580 8.26 -13.24 -4.52
CA CYS A 580 6.83 -13.47 -4.74
C CYS A 580 6.48 -14.17 -6.05
N VAL A 581 7.39 -14.24 -7.03
CA VAL A 581 7.09 -14.71 -8.39
C VAL A 581 7.78 -16.05 -8.68
N GLY A 582 7.16 -16.93 -9.46
CA GLY A 582 7.81 -18.21 -9.79
C GLY A 582 7.49 -19.35 -8.82
N ASN A 583 6.57 -19.14 -7.88
CA ASN A 583 6.04 -20.19 -7.01
C ASN A 583 5.08 -21.10 -7.80
N THR A 584 5.25 -22.41 -7.67
CA THR A 584 4.47 -23.43 -8.39
C THR A 584 3.09 -23.70 -7.81
N GLY A 585 2.73 -23.07 -6.69
CA GLY A 585 1.41 -23.22 -6.06
C GLY A 585 1.10 -24.68 -5.76
N PHE A 586 -0.09 -25.15 -6.13
CA PHE A 586 -0.55 -26.53 -5.94
C PHE A 586 -0.16 -27.49 -7.09
N ALA A 587 0.94 -27.23 -7.81
CA ALA A 587 1.40 -28.11 -8.87
C ALA A 587 1.65 -29.55 -8.37
N ALA A 588 1.22 -30.55 -9.15
CA ALA A 588 1.16 -31.95 -8.71
C ALA A 588 2.53 -32.59 -8.39
N SER A 589 3.62 -32.15 -9.02
CA SER A 589 4.95 -32.77 -8.88
C SER A 589 5.93 -31.98 -8.01
N ASN A 590 5.61 -30.73 -7.68
CA ASN A 590 6.51 -29.81 -6.97
C ASN A 590 5.74 -28.64 -6.34
N ALA A 591 4.64 -28.91 -5.63
CA ALA A 591 3.86 -27.89 -4.95
C ALA A 591 4.74 -26.98 -4.07
N PHE A 592 4.41 -25.69 -4.02
CA PHE A 592 5.06 -24.68 -3.20
C PHE A 592 6.59 -24.61 -3.35
N THR A 593 7.06 -24.89 -4.57
CA THR A 593 8.47 -24.77 -4.93
C THR A 593 8.66 -23.50 -5.74
N THR A 594 9.71 -22.73 -5.44
CA THR A 594 10.04 -21.56 -6.26
C THR A 594 11.03 -21.96 -7.34
N ILE A 595 10.66 -21.72 -8.59
CA ILE A 595 11.50 -21.97 -9.77
C ILE A 595 11.70 -20.66 -10.55
N ASN A 596 12.79 -20.59 -11.33
CA ASN A 596 13.11 -19.42 -12.14
C ASN A 596 13.12 -18.10 -11.34
N MET A 597 13.63 -18.15 -10.10
CA MET A 597 13.84 -16.96 -9.26
C MET A 597 14.67 -15.94 -10.04
N LYS A 598 14.02 -14.87 -10.49
CA LYS A 598 14.63 -13.74 -11.16
C LYS A 598 14.23 -12.49 -10.38
N VAL A 599 15.21 -11.68 -10.06
CA VAL A 599 15.05 -10.48 -9.21
C VAL A 599 14.20 -9.39 -9.91
N ASN A 600 14.03 -9.47 -11.24
CA ASN A 600 13.33 -8.47 -12.05
C ASN A 600 12.00 -8.00 -11.45
N LEU A 601 11.21 -8.93 -10.92
CA LEU A 601 9.89 -8.68 -10.33
C LEU A 601 9.75 -9.38 -8.98
N ALA A 602 10.78 -9.38 -8.13
CA ALA A 602 10.77 -10.16 -6.90
C ALA A 602 9.56 -9.88 -5.99
N ASN A 603 8.94 -8.69 -6.08
CA ASN A 603 7.75 -8.32 -5.29
C ASN A 603 6.48 -8.18 -6.15
N GLY A 604 6.48 -8.71 -7.38
CA GLY A 604 5.41 -8.49 -8.35
C GLY A 604 5.55 -7.15 -9.10
N ILE A 605 4.43 -6.64 -9.60
CA ILE A 605 4.31 -5.35 -10.30
C ILE A 605 3.39 -4.40 -9.54
N GLN A 606 3.53 -3.10 -9.81
CA GLN A 606 2.59 -2.08 -9.36
C GLN A 606 1.83 -1.47 -10.56
N ILE A 607 0.58 -1.07 -10.36
CA ILE A 607 -0.32 -0.63 -11.43
C ILE A 607 -0.91 0.77 -11.19
N PHE A 608 -0.22 1.59 -10.40
CA PHE A 608 -0.53 3.00 -10.22
C PHE A 608 0.72 3.89 -10.30
N PRO A 609 0.58 5.17 -10.66
CA PRO A 609 1.70 6.03 -11.07
C PRO A 609 2.78 6.24 -10.00
N GLY A 610 3.97 6.67 -10.43
CA GLY A 610 5.10 6.96 -9.56
C GLY A 610 6.43 6.32 -9.97
N SER A 611 6.62 5.93 -11.23
CA SER A 611 7.93 5.42 -11.71
C SER A 611 8.15 5.71 -13.18
N VAL A 612 9.43 5.79 -13.54
CA VAL A 612 9.87 5.93 -14.93
C VAL A 612 11.15 5.11 -15.15
N PRO A 613 11.36 4.59 -16.36
CA PRO A 613 12.61 3.92 -16.73
C PRO A 613 13.75 4.94 -16.90
N ILE A 614 14.97 4.52 -16.58
CA ILE A 614 16.20 5.30 -16.75
C ILE A 614 16.87 4.89 -18.06
N PHE A 615 17.20 5.86 -18.90
CA PHE A 615 17.86 5.65 -20.19
C PHE A 615 19.23 6.31 -20.26
N ARG A 616 20.10 5.79 -21.11
CA ARG A 616 21.34 6.43 -21.56
C ARG A 616 21.37 6.36 -23.08
N GLY A 617 21.10 7.48 -23.75
CA GLY A 617 20.71 7.46 -25.16
C GLY A 617 19.37 6.75 -25.34
N ASP A 618 19.35 5.72 -26.20
CA ASP A 618 18.21 4.84 -26.46
C ASP A 618 18.26 3.51 -25.69
N VAL A 619 19.27 3.33 -24.83
CA VAL A 619 19.46 2.11 -24.04
C VAL A 619 18.83 2.25 -22.66
N LEU A 620 17.92 1.33 -22.32
CA LEU A 620 17.39 1.17 -20.96
C LEU A 620 18.52 0.73 -20.02
N ILE A 621 18.72 1.45 -18.91
CA ILE A 621 19.78 1.17 -17.92
C ILE A 621 19.30 0.98 -16.48
N GLY A 622 18.00 1.14 -16.21
CA GLY A 622 17.39 0.86 -14.91
C GLY A 622 16.02 1.48 -14.77
N GLY A 623 15.56 1.68 -13.53
CA GLY A 623 14.32 2.40 -13.24
C GLY A 623 14.35 3.07 -11.88
N VAL A 624 13.56 4.13 -11.74
CA VAL A 624 13.28 4.80 -10.47
C VAL A 624 11.81 4.65 -10.13
N GLY A 625 11.50 4.43 -8.86
CA GLY A 625 10.15 4.42 -8.34
C GLY A 625 10.07 5.27 -7.09
N VAL A 626 8.94 5.97 -6.95
CA VAL A 626 8.63 6.90 -5.88
C VAL A 626 7.24 6.57 -5.35
N SER A 627 7.11 6.53 -4.03
CA SER A 627 5.80 6.36 -3.41
C SER A 627 5.72 6.99 -2.03
N GLY A 628 4.63 7.68 -1.77
CA GLY A 628 4.25 8.08 -0.41
C GLY A 628 3.32 9.27 -0.32
N ASP A 629 3.17 10.05 -1.39
CA ASP A 629 2.24 11.17 -1.42
C ASP A 629 1.18 10.95 -2.52
N GLY A 630 0.61 12.02 -3.09
CA GLY A 630 -0.25 11.90 -4.27
C GLY A 630 0.49 11.31 -5.48
N VAL A 631 -0.22 10.54 -6.29
CA VAL A 631 0.35 9.84 -7.46
C VAL A 631 0.97 10.77 -8.51
N ASP A 632 0.52 12.02 -8.59
CA ASP A 632 1.11 13.02 -9.48
C ASP A 632 2.40 13.60 -8.89
N GLN A 633 2.50 13.76 -7.55
CA GLN A 633 3.75 14.10 -6.87
C GLN A 633 4.78 12.99 -7.06
N ASP A 634 4.38 11.72 -6.88
CA ASP A 634 5.25 10.56 -7.08
C ASP A 634 5.84 10.54 -8.51
N ASP A 635 4.98 10.72 -9.52
CA ASP A 635 5.37 10.80 -10.94
C ASP A 635 6.36 11.93 -11.21
N MET A 636 6.04 13.13 -10.71
CA MET A 636 6.89 14.31 -10.90
C MET A 636 8.26 14.12 -10.24
N ILE A 637 8.30 13.61 -9.01
CA ILE A 637 9.55 13.40 -8.26
C ILE A 637 10.42 12.37 -8.99
N ALA A 638 9.82 11.27 -9.47
CA ALA A 638 10.52 10.26 -10.26
C ALA A 638 11.12 10.85 -11.55
N PHE A 639 10.29 11.53 -12.33
CA PHE A 639 10.65 12.04 -13.65
C PHE A 639 11.63 13.20 -13.62
N LEU A 640 11.40 14.18 -12.74
CA LEU A 640 12.31 15.31 -12.56
C LEU A 640 13.60 14.90 -11.85
N GLY A 641 13.55 13.88 -10.98
CA GLY A 641 14.74 13.34 -10.30
C GLY A 641 15.76 12.80 -11.31
N ILE A 642 15.30 12.00 -12.28
CA ILE A 642 16.16 11.54 -13.38
C ILE A 642 16.65 12.71 -14.22
N HIS A 643 15.76 13.64 -14.60
CA HIS A 643 16.13 14.78 -15.44
C HIS A 643 17.26 15.62 -14.80
N LYS A 644 17.07 16.06 -13.55
CA LYS A 644 18.07 16.86 -12.82
C LYS A 644 19.36 16.08 -12.59
N ALA A 645 19.29 14.78 -12.33
CA ALA A 645 20.47 13.95 -12.20
C ALA A 645 21.27 13.88 -13.51
N GLY A 646 20.60 13.72 -14.65
CA GLY A 646 21.20 13.76 -15.97
C GLY A 646 21.92 15.09 -16.25
N VAL A 647 21.26 16.21 -15.94
CA VAL A 647 21.85 17.56 -16.06
C VAL A 647 23.10 17.69 -15.19
N ARG A 648 23.03 17.23 -13.94
CA ARG A 648 24.13 17.33 -12.96
C ARG A 648 25.33 16.47 -13.33
N LEU A 649 25.09 15.25 -13.81
CA LEU A 649 26.15 14.30 -14.19
C LEU A 649 26.80 14.68 -15.52
N GLY A 650 26.02 15.27 -16.44
CA GLY A 650 26.46 15.63 -17.77
C GLY A 650 26.84 14.43 -18.64
N SER A 651 27.14 14.71 -19.91
CA SER A 651 27.71 13.69 -20.80
C SER A 651 29.22 13.58 -20.56
N LYS A 652 29.77 12.37 -20.71
CA LYS A 652 31.22 12.11 -20.70
C LYS A 652 31.67 11.83 -22.14
N GLU A 653 32.96 11.88 -22.44
CA GLU A 653 33.49 11.74 -23.80
C GLU A 653 32.87 10.55 -24.57
N GLY A 654 31.94 10.83 -25.49
CA GLY A 654 31.22 9.81 -26.27
C GLY A 654 30.11 9.04 -25.55
N ILE A 655 29.87 9.29 -24.26
CA ILE A 655 28.86 8.62 -23.44
C ILE A 655 27.77 9.64 -23.08
N PRO A 656 26.53 9.46 -23.56
CA PRO A 656 25.41 10.33 -23.19
C PRO A 656 25.20 10.36 -21.67
N ALA A 657 24.70 11.49 -21.17
CA ALA A 657 24.16 11.54 -19.81
C ALA A 657 23.03 10.52 -19.65
N LEU A 658 22.83 10.02 -18.42
CA LEU A 658 21.57 9.34 -18.11
C LEU A 658 20.42 10.34 -18.19
N GLY A 659 19.21 9.87 -18.46
CA GLY A 659 18.04 10.71 -18.59
C GLY A 659 16.74 9.92 -18.67
N ASN A 660 15.64 10.65 -18.84
CA ASN A 660 14.34 10.07 -19.13
C ASN A 660 14.37 9.40 -20.51
N ALA A 661 13.40 8.51 -20.77
CA ALA A 661 13.24 7.92 -22.09
C ALA A 661 13.11 9.01 -23.18
N PRO A 662 13.79 8.85 -24.34
CA PRO A 662 13.57 9.69 -25.51
C PRO A 662 12.09 9.76 -25.88
N LEU A 663 11.61 10.95 -26.29
CA LEU A 663 10.20 11.22 -26.52
C LEU A 663 9.56 10.22 -27.50
N GLU A 664 10.27 9.85 -28.54
CA GLU A 664 9.85 8.92 -29.58
C GLU A 664 9.71 7.47 -29.10
N LEU A 665 10.35 7.10 -27.98
CA LEU A 665 10.26 5.76 -27.41
C LEU A 665 9.12 5.64 -26.39
N ARG A 666 8.52 6.74 -25.93
CA ARG A 666 7.55 6.72 -24.83
C ARG A 666 6.21 6.13 -25.25
N ALA A 667 5.60 5.36 -24.35
CA ALA A 667 4.35 4.66 -24.59
C ALA A 667 3.16 5.59 -24.91
N ASP A 668 3.18 6.85 -24.49
CA ASP A 668 2.18 7.86 -24.85
C ASP A 668 2.25 8.30 -26.33
N ARG A 669 3.33 7.94 -27.04
CA ARG A 669 3.43 8.13 -28.49
C ARG A 669 2.79 7.00 -29.30
N LEU A 670 2.52 5.85 -28.68
CA LEU A 670 1.89 4.72 -29.37
C LEU A 670 0.46 5.06 -29.81
N GLU A 671 0.13 4.64 -31.03
CA GLU A 671 -1.24 4.62 -31.54
C GLU A 671 -1.80 3.22 -31.38
N ILE A 672 -2.75 3.07 -30.46
CA ILE A 672 -3.32 1.76 -30.12
C ILE A 672 -4.43 1.43 -31.11
N PRO A 673 -4.36 0.29 -31.84
CA PRO A 673 -5.37 -0.08 -32.82
C PRO A 673 -6.79 -0.10 -32.24
N GLY A 674 -7.70 0.63 -32.90
CA GLY A 674 -9.11 0.68 -32.51
C GLY A 674 -9.40 1.52 -31.26
N GLN A 675 -8.40 2.20 -30.68
CA GLN A 675 -8.57 3.08 -29.53
C GLN A 675 -8.35 4.55 -29.92
N ALA A 676 -9.21 5.43 -29.43
CA ALA A 676 -9.07 6.88 -29.64
C ALA A 676 -8.12 7.53 -28.62
N SER A 677 -7.96 6.91 -27.45
CA SER A 677 -7.12 7.40 -26.36
C SER A 677 -5.71 6.82 -26.45
N ARG A 678 -4.73 7.66 -26.10
CA ARG A 678 -3.33 7.26 -25.94
C ARG A 678 -3.07 6.80 -24.51
N LEU A 679 -1.99 6.04 -24.32
CA LEU A 679 -1.44 5.81 -22.99
C LEU A 679 -0.95 7.12 -22.38
N ARG A 680 -0.95 7.19 -21.05
CA ARG A 680 -0.35 8.30 -20.31
C ARG A 680 1.05 7.91 -19.83
N TYR A 681 2.00 8.83 -19.86
CA TYR A 681 3.38 8.56 -19.43
C TYR A 681 3.69 9.17 -18.06
N VAL A 682 3.58 10.48 -17.89
CA VAL A 682 3.78 11.18 -16.60
C VAL A 682 2.70 12.23 -16.45
N ASN A 683 2.25 12.49 -15.23
CA ASN A 683 1.43 13.64 -14.89
C ASN A 683 2.04 14.37 -13.70
N CYS A 684 2.20 15.69 -13.82
CA CYS A 684 2.79 16.51 -12.76
C CYS A 684 1.75 17.49 -12.21
N PRO A 685 1.76 17.79 -10.90
CA PRO A 685 0.82 18.74 -10.33
C PRO A 685 0.98 20.13 -10.96
N GLN A 686 -0.11 20.87 -11.09
CA GLN A 686 -0.12 22.16 -11.80
C GLN A 686 0.79 23.21 -11.16
N VAL A 687 0.77 23.34 -9.83
CA VAL A 687 1.64 24.27 -9.07
C VAL A 687 2.33 23.48 -7.96
N PRO A 688 3.40 22.73 -8.29
CA PRO A 688 3.85 21.65 -7.44
C PRO A 688 4.77 22.09 -6.30
N PHE A 689 5.43 23.25 -6.38
CA PHE A 689 6.47 23.64 -5.43
C PHE A 689 5.96 24.60 -4.35
N ILE A 690 6.42 24.40 -3.10
CA ILE A 690 6.11 25.26 -1.96
C ILE A 690 6.63 26.67 -2.25
N ASP A 691 5.85 27.69 -1.87
CA ASP A 691 6.18 29.11 -2.05
C ASP A 691 6.58 29.52 -3.48
N SER A 692 6.10 28.77 -4.48
CA SER A 692 6.36 29.01 -5.90
C SER A 692 5.07 28.98 -6.72
N ASP A 693 5.07 29.76 -7.79
CA ASP A 693 4.03 29.85 -8.81
C ASP A 693 4.44 29.15 -10.12
N GLU A 694 5.55 28.39 -10.11
CA GLU A 694 5.97 27.59 -11.26
C GLU A 694 4.90 26.56 -11.64
N THR A 695 4.65 26.44 -12.94
CA THR A 695 3.67 25.53 -13.53
C THR A 695 4.28 24.74 -14.67
N GLU A 696 3.62 23.66 -15.09
CA GLU A 696 4.04 22.88 -16.28
C GLU A 696 5.47 22.37 -16.16
N VAL A 697 5.91 22.02 -14.95
CA VAL A 697 7.33 21.75 -14.63
C VAL A 697 7.90 20.51 -15.33
N CYS A 698 7.03 19.67 -15.89
CA CYS A 698 7.39 18.47 -16.65
C CYS A 698 7.19 18.62 -18.16
N SER A 699 6.65 19.77 -18.61
CA SER A 699 6.39 20.03 -20.02
C SER A 699 7.72 20.20 -20.78
N ASP A 700 7.77 19.71 -22.02
CA ASP A 700 8.94 19.74 -22.90
C ASP A 700 10.17 18.91 -22.48
N LEU A 701 10.03 18.01 -21.48
CA LEU A 701 11.08 17.14 -20.96
C LEU A 701 10.96 15.67 -21.39
#